data_AF-A0A949AEJ1-F1
#
_entry.id   AF-A0A949AEJ1-F1
#
_cell.length_a   1.000
_cell.length_b   1.000
_cell.length_c   1.000
_cell.angle_alpha   90.00
_cell.angle_beta   90.00
_cell.angle_gamma   90.00
#
_symmetry.space_group_name_H-M   'P 1'
#
loop_
_entity.id
_entity.type
_entity.pdbx_description
1 polymer ?
#
loop_
_entity_poly.entity_id
_entity_poly.type
_entity_poly.pdbx_seq_one_letter_code
_entity_poly.pdbx_strand_id
1 'polypeptide(L)'
;MSRELFAYYFENIEYRIQSGKGISVFNADDELFSNFLTQARTSNHKIAVFKSSDYSKDGNLPTIDDTIDFVLIYQNIGMPELQRFIDPFVNKLVYTALYKNKPICFFSNNDADDYNIKQIKSGTIHTDLQNVINSLLTEQLIHLIDQVNYKFSSPEFLKTSWEKTIYTPIEQIMKETLEKKNIPFTPQVKLGRYYVDFLVECDNQKIIVECDGREYHNPYRDEKRDKELAKKGYRIVHFTGSEIYSNIDFCMKRIQNIIYKVRSQRYPIDEDLEKDKSQLKTLNFITGPIRVLAPAGSGKTKTLINKIAQLLNKGIEHSSILALAFNKKAAEEMRQRLRKKGVTIAGHFTKNGGVAVRTFHSFGYEIIRNSLHLSFDEKNSVKNTRGLLKKAIEKHYIIDYQRNKDPLDVHLEKLRKTKMELPLIDDVVVEENGNLVPFKDIFYSYLDFQTKDNFINFDDMIYIALRLLIDDDVLRNQLQNRFRYVLVDEFQDLNKAQLLMMEIIALPQNNLFIVGDDDQMIYGWRGAEVKHLLEFDKRYAIVESCPLSMNYRSSKKIVKHSKWLISHNTKRINKDINPKRDAIAGIIKIELGETLWEQAKTAVDWIEQLKSKENMKWSDFGILYRYHAFQFPIAMALDSKNIPHSPVNGQRLFSSKVGKDLYSYLTIILRTDDARKDDYSRILNRPNKYFRSDIIDRISSWDSLIGATCQSGLCNWEREKLSNFIKIIELLRQVANSSISPSLMLDKLNTELKLIEFYKDQSRQFTDLDKASDDIIFEVICSISYNFKKMEDFYEYMPKCLFDNGVKLEDYEEGILRKEVKLSTIHAAKGKEFNNVVYFNLSADDKLKEDTDKEEERRVTYVGVTRAMNNILITALKQRPSEFLREVAFNPSLKPYSINELYYILSKERREKAKIEYKIKGCNEKKELSLKIYPELEGKDLTESYSPFNNIWRWLREKRIEKAAKKIDNLESKIANLKDNYLIPNLDSINEIETEISFRSILSNK
;
A
#
# COMPACT_ATOMS: atom_id res chain seq x y z
N MET A 1 -14.47 0.69 47.82
CA MET A 1 -15.30 -0.32 47.10
C MET A 1 -15.93 -1.27 48.12
N SER A 2 -16.97 -2.03 47.78
CA SER A 2 -17.48 -3.09 48.66
C SER A 2 -16.55 -4.31 48.68
N ARG A 3 -16.63 -5.13 49.73
CA ARG A 3 -15.75 -6.30 49.91
C ARG A 3 -15.96 -7.37 48.83
N GLU A 4 -17.15 -7.47 48.22
CA GLU A 4 -17.40 -8.45 47.14
C GLU A 4 -16.58 -8.17 45.88
N LEU A 5 -16.35 -6.89 45.53
CA LEU A 5 -15.59 -6.55 44.32
C LEU A 5 -14.09 -6.93 44.45
N PHE A 6 -13.54 -6.88 45.66
CA PHE A 6 -12.18 -7.32 45.94
C PHE A 6 -12.05 -8.85 45.87
N ALA A 7 -13.03 -9.59 46.40
CA ALA A 7 -13.06 -11.05 46.29
C ALA A 7 -13.11 -11.49 44.81
N TYR A 8 -14.03 -10.91 44.02
CA TYR A 8 -14.12 -11.16 42.58
C TYR A 8 -12.83 -10.84 41.81
N TYR A 9 -12.10 -9.78 42.20
CA TYR A 9 -10.80 -9.48 41.60
C TYR A 9 -9.76 -10.58 41.90
N PHE A 10 -9.68 -11.04 43.15
CA PHE A 10 -8.75 -12.10 43.55
C PHE A 10 -9.06 -13.45 42.88
N GLU A 11 -10.34 -13.82 42.75
CA GLU A 11 -10.77 -15.03 42.03
C GLU A 11 -10.31 -15.05 40.56
N ASN A 12 -9.96 -13.91 39.98
CA ASN A 12 -9.53 -13.75 38.60
C ASN A 12 -8.06 -13.33 38.45
N ILE A 13 -7.25 -13.41 39.53
CA ILE A 13 -5.87 -12.91 39.51
C ILE A 13 -4.93 -13.77 38.65
N GLU A 14 -5.10 -15.10 38.64
CA GLU A 14 -4.28 -16.02 37.82
C GLU A 14 -4.42 -15.72 36.32
N TYR A 15 -5.63 -15.42 35.84
CA TYR A 15 -5.87 -15.01 34.45
C TYR A 15 -5.13 -13.71 34.09
N ARG A 16 -5.04 -12.77 35.03
CA ARG A 16 -4.31 -11.50 34.84
C ARG A 16 -2.78 -11.69 34.87
N ILE A 17 -2.28 -12.62 35.68
CA ILE A 17 -0.87 -13.03 35.69
C ILE A 17 -0.51 -13.72 34.36
N GLN A 18 -1.33 -14.67 33.90
CA GLN A 18 -1.13 -15.39 32.63
C GLN A 18 -1.19 -14.49 31.38
N SER A 19 -1.97 -13.41 31.42
CA SER A 19 -2.06 -12.43 30.32
C SER A 19 -0.98 -11.34 30.36
N GLY A 20 -0.20 -11.24 31.44
CA GLY A 20 1.03 -10.46 31.54
C GLY A 20 0.90 -8.93 31.41
N LYS A 21 -0.32 -8.39 31.28
CA LYS A 21 -0.56 -6.96 31.05
C LYS A 21 -1.82 -6.46 31.77
N GLY A 22 -1.62 -5.63 32.79
CA GLY A 22 -2.72 -4.92 33.44
C GLY A 22 -2.24 -4.08 34.62
N ILE A 23 -2.71 -2.82 34.66
CA ILE A 23 -2.65 -1.99 35.87
C ILE A 23 -4.06 -1.96 36.45
N SER A 24 -4.19 -2.22 37.74
CA SER A 24 -5.47 -2.16 38.47
C SER A 24 -5.35 -1.17 39.62
N VAL A 25 -6.29 -0.23 39.73
CA VAL A 25 -6.22 0.88 40.69
C VAL A 25 -7.35 0.76 41.70
N PHE A 26 -7.02 0.89 42.98
CA PHE A 26 -7.91 0.66 44.12
C PHE A 26 -7.82 1.85 45.08
N ASN A 27 -8.95 2.52 45.34
CA ASN A 27 -9.08 3.35 46.54
C ASN A 27 -9.41 2.42 47.72
N ALA A 28 -8.51 2.40 48.70
CA ALA A 28 -8.52 1.48 49.84
C ALA A 28 -7.72 2.06 51.00
N ASP A 29 -8.33 2.07 52.18
CA ASP A 29 -7.68 2.43 53.43
C ASP A 29 -6.55 1.45 53.82
N ASP A 30 -5.73 1.83 54.81
CA ASP A 30 -4.66 1.00 55.37
C ASP A 30 -5.17 -0.38 55.82
N GLU A 31 -6.41 -0.51 56.30
CA GLU A 31 -6.99 -1.78 56.76
C GLU A 31 -7.31 -2.69 55.56
N LEU A 32 -8.00 -2.17 54.54
CA LEU A 32 -8.33 -2.86 53.30
C LEU A 32 -7.06 -3.25 52.52
N PHE A 33 -6.07 -2.37 52.42
CA PHE A 33 -4.78 -2.70 51.81
C PHE A 33 -4.04 -3.78 52.61
N SER A 34 -4.03 -3.72 53.95
CA SER A 34 -3.39 -4.74 54.79
C SER A 34 -4.09 -6.10 54.69
N ASN A 35 -5.42 -6.11 54.61
CA ASN A 35 -6.21 -7.32 54.37
C ASN A 35 -5.92 -7.92 52.98
N PHE A 36 -5.89 -7.09 51.92
CA PHE A 36 -5.51 -7.51 50.57
C PHE A 36 -4.09 -8.08 50.54
N LEU A 37 -3.12 -7.37 51.14
CA LEU A 37 -1.73 -7.80 51.20
C LEU A 37 -1.55 -9.11 51.98
N THR A 38 -2.36 -9.35 53.01
CA THR A 38 -2.37 -10.61 53.76
C THR A 38 -2.88 -11.76 52.88
N GLN A 39 -4.03 -11.58 52.20
CA GLN A 39 -4.55 -12.56 51.24
C GLN A 39 -3.55 -12.85 50.10
N ALA A 40 -2.93 -11.80 49.58
CA ALA A 40 -1.90 -11.88 48.54
C ALA A 40 -0.69 -12.72 49.01
N ARG A 41 -0.20 -12.49 50.24
CA ARG A 41 0.90 -13.27 50.85
C ARG A 41 0.54 -14.70 51.22
N THR A 42 -0.74 -15.02 51.39
CA THR A 42 -1.22 -16.40 51.55
C THR A 42 -1.46 -17.13 50.23
N SER A 43 -1.35 -16.44 49.08
CA SER A 43 -1.34 -17.08 47.77
C SER A 43 0.03 -17.69 47.45
N ASN A 44 0.08 -18.65 46.53
CA ASN A 44 1.34 -19.28 46.09
C ASN A 44 2.22 -18.38 45.19
N HIS A 45 1.89 -17.10 45.04
CA HIS A 45 2.60 -16.17 44.16
C HIS A 45 3.69 -15.37 44.89
N LYS A 46 4.79 -15.10 44.20
CA LYS A 46 5.85 -14.19 44.66
C LYS A 46 5.48 -12.76 44.29
N ILE A 47 5.44 -11.88 45.30
CA ILE A 47 4.88 -10.53 45.13
C ILE A 47 5.87 -9.51 45.68
N ALA A 48 6.21 -8.52 44.86
CA ALA A 48 6.97 -7.36 45.31
C ALA A 48 6.02 -6.24 45.73
N VAL A 49 6.29 -5.62 46.88
CA VAL A 49 5.41 -4.62 47.51
C VAL A 49 6.20 -3.34 47.73
N PHE A 50 5.65 -2.23 47.28
CA PHE A 50 6.30 -0.92 47.31
C PHE A 50 5.37 0.11 47.93
N LYS A 51 5.82 0.81 48.96
CA LYS A 51 5.07 1.95 49.52
C LYS A 51 5.68 3.26 49.01
N SER A 52 4.86 4.26 48.73
CA SER A 52 5.35 5.57 48.26
C SER A 52 6.28 6.24 49.27
N SER A 53 6.10 5.98 50.57
CA SER A 53 7.02 6.40 51.65
C SER A 53 8.45 5.88 51.52
N ASP A 54 8.65 4.78 50.79
CA ASP A 54 9.97 4.14 50.65
C ASP A 54 10.87 4.97 49.71
N TYR A 55 10.25 5.76 48.82
CA TYR A 55 10.94 6.66 47.91
C TYR A 55 11.36 7.98 48.56
N SER A 56 10.63 8.47 49.57
CA SER A 56 10.92 9.77 50.21
C SER A 56 12.05 9.72 51.25
N LYS A 57 12.51 8.53 51.66
CA LYS A 57 13.54 8.37 52.70
C LYS A 57 14.95 8.16 52.17
N ASP A 58 15.18 7.20 51.27
CA ASP A 58 16.56 6.83 50.84
C ASP A 58 16.72 6.51 49.32
N GLY A 59 15.67 6.63 48.51
CA GLY A 59 15.75 6.55 47.03
C GLY A 59 16.17 5.19 46.41
N ASN A 60 16.46 4.18 47.22
CA ASN A 60 16.82 2.82 46.81
C ASN A 60 15.64 1.86 46.94
N LEU A 61 15.07 1.46 45.79
CA LEU A 61 14.05 0.42 45.71
C LEU A 61 14.69 -0.96 45.46
N PRO A 62 14.14 -2.06 46.00
CA PRO A 62 14.53 -3.41 45.59
C PRO A 62 14.19 -3.64 44.11
N THR A 63 15.09 -4.30 43.39
CA THR A 63 14.95 -4.56 41.95
C THR A 63 13.86 -5.58 41.65
N ILE A 64 13.02 -5.30 40.65
CA ILE A 64 12.06 -6.28 40.13
C ILE A 64 12.82 -7.33 39.31
N ASP A 65 13.17 -8.45 39.94
CA ASP A 65 13.69 -9.63 39.26
C ASP A 65 12.56 -10.45 38.57
N ASP A 66 12.95 -11.45 37.79
CA ASP A 66 12.01 -12.20 36.97
C ASP A 66 11.19 -13.24 37.75
N THR A 67 11.55 -13.51 39.01
CA THR A 67 10.88 -14.45 39.92
C THR A 67 9.66 -13.86 40.62
N ILE A 68 9.42 -12.56 40.51
CA ILE A 68 8.21 -11.89 41.00
C ILE A 68 7.07 -12.12 40.00
N ASP A 69 5.92 -12.59 40.44
CA ASP A 69 4.74 -12.85 39.60
C ASP A 69 3.95 -11.56 39.31
N PHE A 70 3.74 -10.72 40.32
CA PHE A 70 3.11 -9.40 40.16
C PHE A 70 3.55 -8.39 41.23
N VAL A 71 3.25 -7.11 40.99
CA VAL A 71 3.71 -5.97 41.78
C VAL A 71 2.55 -5.28 42.48
N LEU A 72 2.70 -5.03 43.78
CA LEU A 72 1.81 -4.21 44.60
C LEU A 72 2.45 -2.85 44.88
N ILE A 73 1.71 -1.78 44.63
CA ILE A 73 2.10 -0.40 44.93
C ILE A 73 1.06 0.18 45.87
N TYR A 74 1.50 0.85 46.94
CA TYR A 74 0.61 1.55 47.87
C TYR A 74 1.05 2.98 48.11
N GLN A 75 0.18 3.93 47.76
CA GLN A 75 0.35 5.32 48.13
C GLN A 75 -0.12 5.55 49.57
N ASN A 76 0.86 5.73 50.45
CA ASN A 76 0.74 6.02 51.86
C ASN A 76 1.37 7.38 52.25
N ILE A 77 1.57 8.27 51.28
CA ILE A 77 2.01 9.66 51.47
C ILE A 77 1.14 10.60 50.63
N GLY A 78 1.00 11.85 51.09
CA GLY A 78 0.20 12.88 50.44
C GLY A 78 0.70 13.23 49.03
N MET A 79 -0.22 13.68 48.17
CA MET A 79 0.11 14.02 46.78
C MET A 79 1.21 15.08 46.60
N PRO A 80 1.27 16.17 47.41
CA PRO A 80 2.34 17.17 47.30
C PRO A 80 3.76 16.62 47.54
N GLU A 81 3.87 15.54 48.30
CA GLU A 81 5.16 14.88 48.59
C GLU A 81 5.50 13.83 47.53
N LEU A 82 4.50 13.09 47.03
CA LEU A 82 4.68 12.14 45.92
C LEU A 82 5.09 12.83 44.61
N GLN A 83 4.49 13.98 44.27
CA GLN A 83 4.79 14.72 43.03
C GLN A 83 6.27 15.09 42.89
N ARG A 84 6.99 15.33 43.99
CA ARG A 84 8.41 15.70 43.98
C ARG A 84 9.33 14.59 43.46
N PHE A 85 8.89 13.34 43.48
CA PHE A 85 9.69 12.16 43.12
C PHE A 85 8.99 11.24 42.12
N ILE A 86 7.95 11.75 41.44
CA ILE A 86 7.05 10.92 40.65
C ILE A 86 7.67 10.39 39.37
N ASP A 87 8.45 11.19 38.66
CA ASP A 87 9.13 10.74 37.44
C ASP A 87 10.20 9.68 37.76
N PRO A 88 11.09 9.83 38.77
CA PRO A 88 11.97 8.76 39.20
C PRO A 88 11.25 7.48 39.66
N PHE A 89 10.11 7.61 40.34
CA PHE A 89 9.28 6.48 40.81
C PHE A 89 8.68 5.70 39.64
N VAL A 90 8.01 6.40 38.71
CA VAL A 90 7.42 5.81 37.51
C VAL A 90 8.51 5.18 36.62
N ASN A 91 9.66 5.85 36.46
CA ASN A 91 10.76 5.37 35.61
C ASN A 91 11.45 4.11 36.15
N LYS A 92 11.77 4.04 37.45
CA LYS A 92 12.49 2.89 38.04
C LYS A 92 11.59 1.69 38.39
N LEU A 93 10.30 1.92 38.64
CA LEU A 93 9.42 0.88 39.17
C LEU A 93 8.37 0.45 38.13
N VAL A 94 7.56 1.40 37.66
CA VAL A 94 6.39 1.09 36.83
C VAL A 94 6.81 0.63 35.43
N TYR A 95 7.75 1.31 34.77
CA TYR A 95 8.24 0.84 33.47
C TYR A 95 9.04 -0.46 33.56
N THR A 96 9.80 -0.70 34.64
CA THR A 96 10.52 -1.96 34.83
C THR A 96 9.56 -3.15 35.02
N ALA A 97 8.48 -2.97 35.79
CA ALA A 97 7.41 -3.96 35.90
C ALA A 97 6.72 -4.23 34.54
N LEU A 98 6.32 -3.16 33.82
CA LEU A 98 5.63 -3.28 32.54
C LEU A 98 6.51 -3.90 31.44
N TYR A 99 7.79 -3.54 31.36
CA TYR A 99 8.74 -4.10 30.39
C TYR A 99 8.96 -5.61 30.62
N LYS A 100 8.97 -6.04 31.89
CA LYS A 100 9.04 -7.44 32.29
C LYS A 100 7.69 -8.18 32.24
N ASN A 101 6.64 -7.55 31.70
CA ASN A 101 5.26 -8.07 31.62
C ASN A 101 4.72 -8.56 32.98
N LYS A 102 5.02 -7.82 34.06
CA LYS A 102 4.51 -8.11 35.41
C LYS A 102 3.25 -7.25 35.67
N PRO A 103 2.11 -7.82 36.12
CA PRO A 103 0.93 -7.05 36.48
C PRO A 103 1.19 -6.09 37.64
N ILE A 104 0.44 -4.98 37.71
CA ILE A 104 0.58 -3.97 38.77
C ILE A 104 -0.79 -3.72 39.41
N CYS A 105 -0.86 -3.77 40.74
CA CYS A 105 -2.00 -3.29 41.50
C CYS A 105 -1.59 -2.07 42.34
N PHE A 106 -2.22 -0.93 42.11
CA PHE A 106 -1.97 0.34 42.78
C PHE A 106 -3.09 0.61 43.79
N PHE A 107 -2.72 0.89 45.04
CA PHE A 107 -3.61 1.17 46.16
C PHE A 107 -3.36 2.59 46.69
N SER A 108 -4.37 3.23 47.25
CA SER A 108 -4.31 4.64 47.66
C SER A 108 -5.26 4.92 48.84
N ASN A 109 -4.80 5.66 49.84
CA ASN A 109 -5.51 5.99 51.09
C ASN A 109 -5.63 7.51 51.36
N ASN A 110 -5.61 8.37 50.33
CA ASN A 110 -5.98 9.78 50.52
C ASN A 110 -7.42 10.01 50.05
N ASP A 111 -8.10 10.97 50.69
CA ASP A 111 -9.46 11.38 50.31
C ASP A 111 -9.51 11.92 48.86
N ALA A 112 -10.72 11.97 48.29
CA ALA A 112 -10.91 12.38 46.89
C ALA A 112 -10.34 13.78 46.58
N ASP A 113 -10.24 14.65 47.59
CA ASP A 113 -9.68 16.00 47.48
C ASP A 113 -8.15 16.02 47.24
N ASP A 114 -7.42 14.93 47.51
CA ASP A 114 -6.00 14.81 47.18
C ASP A 114 -5.75 14.34 45.73
N TYR A 115 -6.69 13.63 45.10
CA TYR A 115 -6.44 12.94 43.83
C TYR A 115 -6.71 13.77 42.59
N ASN A 116 -5.63 14.26 41.94
CA ASN A 116 -5.68 15.38 41.01
C ASN A 116 -4.58 15.43 39.85
N ILE A 117 -5.00 15.86 38.63
CA ILE A 117 -4.53 15.99 37.19
C ILE A 117 -5.64 16.16 36.02
N LYS A 118 -5.69 15.47 34.84
CA LYS A 118 -6.64 15.47 33.65
C LYS A 118 -6.76 14.13 32.77
N GLN A 119 -7.97 13.57 32.45
CA GLN A 119 -8.27 12.26 31.73
C GLN A 119 -7.34 11.76 30.57
N ILE A 120 -7.11 10.42 30.50
CA ILE A 120 -6.09 9.67 29.71
C ILE A 120 -6.56 9.17 28.31
N LYS A 121 -5.70 9.13 27.26
CA LYS A 121 -5.99 8.40 25.98
C LYS A 121 -4.76 7.82 25.23
N SER A 122 -4.50 6.53 25.51
CA SER A 122 -3.89 5.42 24.73
C SER A 122 -2.85 5.63 23.61
N GLY A 123 -2.21 6.78 23.44
CA GLY A 123 -1.23 7.03 22.37
C GLY A 123 0.23 6.84 22.80
N THR A 124 0.51 7.02 24.09
CA THR A 124 1.86 7.18 24.64
C THR A 124 1.89 6.66 26.06
N ILE A 125 2.13 5.36 26.29
CA ILE A 125 2.09 4.74 27.64
C ILE A 125 2.87 5.54 28.69
N HIS A 126 3.99 6.16 28.30
CA HIS A 126 4.80 6.98 29.20
C HIS A 126 4.10 8.30 29.61
N THR A 127 3.55 9.04 28.64
CA THR A 127 2.81 10.29 28.88
C THR A 127 1.40 10.05 29.42
N ASP A 128 0.78 8.92 29.05
CA ASP A 128 -0.58 8.54 29.44
C ASP A 128 -0.65 8.12 30.91
N LEU A 129 0.36 7.41 31.44
CA LEU A 129 0.43 7.13 32.88
C LEU A 129 0.72 8.39 33.69
N GLN A 130 1.58 9.27 33.15
CA GLN A 130 1.78 10.61 33.69
C GLN A 130 0.45 11.39 33.66
N ASN A 131 -0.39 11.21 32.63
CA ASN A 131 -1.79 11.69 32.53
C ASN A 131 -2.83 10.87 33.33
N VAL A 132 -2.49 9.75 33.98
CA VAL A 132 -3.37 9.08 34.98
C VAL A 132 -3.24 9.77 36.32
N ILE A 133 -2.00 10.08 36.72
CA ILE A 133 -1.73 10.75 37.98
C ILE A 133 -2.01 12.22 37.79
N ASN A 134 -1.51 12.77 36.69
CA ASN A 134 -2.13 13.89 36.05
C ASN A 134 -3.51 13.49 35.44
N SER A 135 -4.51 12.87 36.16
CA SER A 135 -5.94 12.66 35.73
C SER A 135 -7.13 13.41 36.43
N LEU A 136 -7.05 14.17 37.55
CA LEU A 136 -8.26 14.70 38.25
C LEU A 136 -8.36 16.20 38.80
N LEU A 137 -7.34 17.09 38.77
CA LEU A 137 -7.22 18.49 39.25
C LEU A 137 -7.89 19.40 38.26
N THR A 138 -8.15 18.86 37.09
CA THR A 138 -9.02 19.44 36.11
C THR A 138 -10.45 19.33 36.61
N GLU A 139 -10.82 18.32 37.40
CA GLU A 139 -12.11 18.31 38.10
C GLU A 139 -12.11 19.35 39.25
N GLN A 140 -11.03 19.48 40.01
CA GLN A 140 -10.89 20.61 40.97
C GLN A 140 -10.72 21.99 40.30
N LEU A 141 -10.14 22.10 39.10
CA LEU A 141 -10.06 23.36 38.32
C LEU A 141 -11.40 23.72 37.69
N ILE A 142 -12.23 22.72 37.38
CA ILE A 142 -13.65 22.94 37.07
C ILE A 142 -14.38 23.46 38.32
N HIS A 143 -14.05 22.95 39.52
CA HIS A 143 -14.56 23.50 40.78
C HIS A 143 -13.98 24.89 41.15
N LEU A 144 -12.79 25.24 40.65
CA LEU A 144 -12.10 26.53 40.88
C LEU A 144 -12.58 27.65 39.94
N ILE A 145 -13.15 27.31 38.77
CA ILE A 145 -13.88 28.26 37.92
C ILE A 145 -15.15 28.77 38.64
N ASP A 146 -15.66 28.01 39.61
CA ASP A 146 -16.83 28.33 40.43
C ASP A 146 -16.56 29.40 41.53
N GLN A 147 -15.30 29.85 41.74
CA GLN A 147 -14.92 30.59 42.95
C GLN A 147 -14.15 31.93 42.80
N VAL A 148 -14.11 32.57 41.62
CA VAL A 148 -13.72 34.01 41.54
C VAL A 148 -14.91 34.89 41.14
N ASN A 149 -15.69 35.22 42.18
CA ASN A 149 -17.00 35.88 42.16
C ASN A 149 -17.03 37.31 41.60
N TYR A 150 -18.20 37.69 41.08
CA TYR A 150 -18.84 38.95 41.48
C TYR A 150 -20.33 38.75 41.75
N LYS A 151 -20.80 39.17 42.93
CA LYS A 151 -22.23 39.21 43.28
C LYS A 151 -22.88 40.45 42.71
N PHE A 152 -24.13 40.33 42.27
CA PHE A 152 -25.13 41.37 42.50
C PHE A 152 -26.18 40.85 43.48
N SER A 153 -26.56 41.72 44.41
CA SER A 153 -27.59 41.46 45.43
C SER A 153 -28.96 41.23 44.79
N SER A 154 -29.75 40.32 45.38
CA SER A 154 -31.15 40.13 45.01
C SER A 154 -31.95 41.43 45.14
N PRO A 155 -32.57 41.95 44.07
CA PRO A 155 -33.59 42.97 44.19
C PRO A 155 -34.86 42.38 44.83
N GLU A 156 -35.62 43.20 45.56
CA GLU A 156 -36.78 42.79 46.37
C GLU A 156 -38.01 42.33 45.56
N PHE A 157 -37.86 42.01 44.27
CA PHE A 157 -38.96 41.61 43.36
C PHE A 157 -39.45 40.17 43.55
N LEU A 158 -38.75 39.33 44.34
CA LEU A 158 -39.23 38.01 44.78
C LEU A 158 -40.46 38.08 45.73
N LYS A 159 -41.03 39.28 45.94
CA LYS A 159 -42.39 39.49 46.45
C LYS A 159 -43.32 40.03 45.36
N THR A 160 -43.50 39.29 44.26
CA THR A 160 -44.58 39.57 43.31
C THR A 160 -45.23 38.29 42.77
N SER A 161 -46.53 38.34 42.53
CA SER A 161 -47.40 37.21 42.18
C SER A 161 -47.09 36.61 40.80
N TRP A 162 -47.29 35.30 40.68
CA TRP A 162 -47.00 34.51 39.49
C TRP A 162 -48.04 34.72 38.40
N GLU A 163 -47.69 35.32 37.25
CA GLU A 163 -48.55 35.28 36.05
C GLU A 163 -47.86 35.58 34.70
N LYS A 164 -46.52 35.59 34.62
CA LYS A 164 -45.77 35.71 33.35
C LYS A 164 -44.66 34.68 33.22
N THR A 165 -44.58 34.05 32.04
CA THR A 165 -43.48 33.15 31.67
C THR A 165 -42.16 33.94 31.59
N ILE A 166 -41.16 33.51 32.36
CA ILE A 166 -39.82 34.11 32.39
C ILE A 166 -38.91 33.25 31.51
N TYR A 167 -38.22 33.87 30.54
CA TYR A 167 -37.23 33.21 29.68
C TYR A 167 -35.84 33.37 30.28
N THR A 168 -34.95 32.39 30.10
CA THR A 168 -33.51 32.61 30.33
C THR A 168 -32.91 33.53 29.25
N PRO A 169 -31.73 34.14 29.47
CA PRO A 169 -31.09 35.00 28.46
C PRO A 169 -30.83 34.32 27.12
N ILE A 170 -30.53 33.01 27.12
CA ILE A 170 -30.30 32.22 25.91
C ILE A 170 -31.59 31.86 25.18
N GLU A 171 -32.66 31.53 25.90
CA GLU A 171 -34.00 31.40 25.34
C GLU A 171 -34.47 32.73 24.73
N GLN A 172 -34.23 33.86 25.41
CA GLN A 172 -34.62 35.17 24.89
C GLN A 172 -33.90 35.51 23.58
N ILE A 173 -32.60 35.22 23.46
CA ILE A 173 -31.86 35.38 22.20
C ILE A 173 -32.41 34.48 21.09
N MET A 174 -32.72 33.21 21.40
CA MET A 174 -33.33 32.30 20.43
C MET A 174 -34.72 32.79 20.00
N LYS A 175 -35.57 33.20 20.95
CA LYS A 175 -36.91 33.76 20.75
C LYS A 175 -36.87 34.98 19.83
N GLU A 176 -36.07 35.99 20.17
CA GLU A 176 -35.92 37.21 19.37
C GLU A 176 -35.38 36.91 17.96
N THR A 177 -34.52 35.89 17.81
CA THR A 177 -34.01 35.49 16.50
C THR A 177 -35.05 34.74 15.67
N LEU A 178 -35.83 33.85 16.27
CA LEU A 178 -36.94 33.15 15.61
C LEU A 178 -38.03 34.14 15.16
N GLU A 179 -38.37 35.12 16.01
CA GLU A 179 -39.28 36.24 15.69
C GLU A 179 -38.73 37.05 14.52
N LYS A 180 -37.46 37.50 14.58
CA LYS A 180 -36.79 38.27 13.52
C LYS A 180 -36.70 37.53 12.18
N LYS A 181 -36.73 36.20 12.18
CA LYS A 181 -36.66 35.35 10.98
C LYS A 181 -38.06 34.85 10.53
N ASN A 182 -39.15 35.34 11.15
CA ASN A 182 -40.54 34.94 10.90
C ASN A 182 -40.77 33.41 10.96
N ILE A 183 -40.10 32.70 11.86
CA ILE A 183 -40.31 31.26 12.05
C ILE A 183 -41.45 31.05 13.08
N PRO A 184 -42.52 30.30 12.76
CA PRO A 184 -43.66 30.08 13.64
C PRO A 184 -43.29 29.26 14.90
N PHE A 185 -43.35 29.99 16.02
CA PHE A 185 -43.14 29.63 17.42
C PHE A 185 -44.29 29.07 18.26
N THR A 186 -44.04 28.18 19.21
CA THR A 186 -44.70 28.18 20.51
C THR A 186 -43.67 27.93 21.62
N PRO A 187 -43.46 28.86 22.57
CA PRO A 187 -42.49 28.71 23.65
C PRO A 187 -43.02 27.88 24.84
N GLN A 188 -42.11 27.27 25.60
CA GLN A 188 -42.33 26.59 26.89
C GLN A 188 -43.52 25.60 26.87
N VAL A 189 -43.52 24.71 25.88
CA VAL A 189 -44.67 23.83 25.57
C VAL A 189 -44.62 22.53 26.37
N LYS A 190 -45.75 22.18 27.00
CA LYS A 190 -45.92 20.90 27.69
C LYS A 190 -46.27 19.77 26.71
N LEU A 191 -45.30 18.94 26.36
CA LEU A 191 -45.48 17.75 25.51
C LEU A 191 -45.62 16.48 26.38
N GLY A 192 -46.80 16.33 26.97
CA GLY A 192 -47.12 15.23 27.89
C GLY A 192 -46.57 15.50 29.30
N ARG A 193 -45.54 14.75 29.71
CA ARG A 193 -44.85 14.96 31.01
C ARG A 193 -43.61 15.87 30.93
N TYR A 194 -43.22 16.28 29.72
CA TYR A 194 -42.04 17.10 29.47
C TYR A 194 -42.46 18.52 29.12
N TYR A 195 -41.66 19.50 29.54
CA TYR A 195 -41.67 20.84 28.98
C TYR A 195 -40.49 20.94 28.01
N VAL A 196 -40.64 21.73 26.95
CA VAL A 196 -39.62 21.99 25.94
C VAL A 196 -39.58 23.48 25.62
N ASP A 197 -38.40 24.04 25.40
CA ASP A 197 -38.19 25.49 25.36
C ASP A 197 -38.91 26.14 24.18
N PHE A 198 -38.79 25.56 22.98
CA PHE A 198 -39.49 26.02 21.79
C PHE A 198 -39.99 24.86 20.94
N LEU A 199 -41.28 24.91 20.57
CA LEU A 199 -41.88 24.09 19.54
C LEU A 199 -42.07 24.93 18.28
N VAL A 200 -41.35 24.60 17.21
CA VAL A 200 -41.44 25.21 15.89
C VAL A 200 -42.35 24.34 15.00
N GLU A 201 -43.39 24.93 14.43
CA GLU A 201 -44.36 24.23 13.56
C GLU A 201 -44.39 24.82 12.14
N CYS A 202 -43.69 24.17 11.21
CA CYS A 202 -43.63 24.56 9.79
C CYS A 202 -44.00 23.37 8.89
N ASP A 203 -44.88 23.57 7.90
CA ASP A 203 -45.17 22.63 6.81
C ASP A 203 -45.38 21.17 7.27
N ASN A 204 -46.28 20.96 8.24
CA ASN A 204 -46.57 19.69 8.92
C ASN A 204 -45.39 19.03 9.66
N GLN A 205 -44.26 19.72 9.85
CA GLN A 205 -43.16 19.28 10.71
C GLN A 205 -43.22 19.99 12.07
N LYS A 206 -43.11 19.20 13.14
CA LYS A 206 -43.00 19.67 14.52
C LYS A 206 -41.55 19.50 14.99
N ILE A 207 -40.84 20.60 15.19
CA ILE A 207 -39.43 20.63 15.59
C ILE A 207 -39.35 21.21 17.00
N ILE A 208 -38.71 20.48 17.91
CA ILE A 208 -38.39 20.95 19.24
C ILE A 208 -36.98 21.55 19.19
N VAL A 209 -36.82 22.76 19.71
CA VAL A 209 -35.54 23.44 19.87
C VAL A 209 -35.35 23.66 21.36
N GLU A 210 -34.41 22.92 21.96
CA GLU A 210 -34.01 23.08 23.35
C GLU A 210 -32.78 24.02 23.39
N CYS A 211 -32.81 24.99 24.30
CA CYS A 211 -31.80 26.03 24.47
C CYS A 211 -31.03 25.77 25.77
N ASP A 212 -30.29 24.66 25.79
CA ASP A 212 -29.68 24.14 27.00
C ASP A 212 -28.59 25.08 27.54
N GLY A 213 -28.91 25.72 28.67
CA GLY A 213 -27.93 26.28 29.59
C GLY A 213 -27.08 25.14 30.15
N ARG A 214 -25.76 25.35 30.26
CA ARG A 214 -24.80 24.29 30.64
C ARG A 214 -25.11 23.61 31.99
N GLU A 215 -25.91 24.25 32.83
CA GLU A 215 -26.27 23.83 34.19
C GLU A 215 -27.46 22.84 34.26
N TYR A 216 -28.22 22.63 33.17
CA TYR A 216 -29.47 21.85 33.21
C TYR A 216 -29.44 20.51 32.45
N HIS A 217 -28.37 20.20 31.72
CA HIS A 217 -28.28 19.00 30.89
C HIS A 217 -28.12 17.70 31.70
N ASN A 218 -28.91 16.68 31.40
CA ASN A 218 -28.68 15.31 31.87
C ASN A 218 -28.78 14.35 30.68
N PRO A 219 -27.67 14.01 30.02
CA PRO A 219 -27.70 13.33 28.72
C PRO A 219 -28.41 11.96 28.73
N TYR A 220 -28.47 11.26 29.88
CA TYR A 220 -29.21 10.01 30.01
C TYR A 220 -30.74 10.21 30.19
N ARG A 221 -31.18 11.29 30.84
CA ARG A 221 -32.60 11.67 30.88
C ARG A 221 -33.05 12.23 29.54
N ASP A 222 -32.22 13.07 28.93
CA ASP A 222 -32.49 13.73 27.66
C ASP A 222 -32.61 12.69 26.55
N GLU A 223 -31.65 11.76 26.39
CA GLU A 223 -31.75 10.71 25.36
C GLU A 223 -33.04 9.85 25.51
N LYS A 224 -33.53 9.64 26.73
CA LYS A 224 -34.79 8.91 26.98
C LYS A 224 -36.03 9.76 26.68
N ARG A 225 -36.05 11.04 27.09
CA ARG A 225 -37.08 12.03 26.70
C ARG A 225 -37.18 12.10 25.18
N ASP A 226 -36.04 12.23 24.52
CA ASP A 226 -35.95 12.51 23.10
C ASP A 226 -36.37 11.29 22.28
N LYS A 227 -36.02 10.08 22.73
CA LYS A 227 -36.57 8.82 22.16
C LYS A 227 -38.09 8.70 22.34
N GLU A 228 -38.67 9.20 23.44
CA GLU A 228 -40.12 9.19 23.65
C GLU A 228 -40.85 10.25 22.80
N LEU A 229 -40.26 11.43 22.62
CA LEU A 229 -40.80 12.52 21.81
C LEU A 229 -40.61 12.26 20.29
N ALA A 230 -39.48 11.70 19.87
CA ALA A 230 -39.24 11.31 18.48
C ALA A 230 -40.22 10.23 17.99
N LYS A 231 -40.62 9.29 18.86
CA LYS A 231 -41.69 8.32 18.57
C LYS A 231 -43.06 8.97 18.31
N LYS A 232 -43.28 10.20 18.78
CA LYS A 232 -44.50 10.98 18.56
C LYS A 232 -44.40 11.93 17.35
N GLY A 233 -43.34 11.81 16.54
CA GLY A 233 -43.13 12.57 15.31
C GLY A 233 -42.37 13.89 15.45
N TYR A 234 -41.93 14.26 16.66
CA TYR A 234 -41.14 15.46 16.89
C TYR A 234 -39.67 15.25 16.48
N ARG A 235 -39.03 16.26 15.88
CA ARG A 235 -37.56 16.29 15.68
C ARG A 235 -36.94 17.23 16.69
N ILE A 236 -35.90 16.81 17.40
CA ILE A 236 -35.31 17.61 18.48
C ILE A 236 -33.94 18.13 18.06
N VAL A 237 -33.65 19.38 18.42
CA VAL A 237 -32.37 20.05 18.19
C VAL A 237 -31.94 20.74 19.46
N HIS A 238 -30.76 20.37 19.96
CA HIS A 238 -30.13 21.04 21.08
C HIS A 238 -29.17 22.12 20.59
N PHE A 239 -29.19 23.26 21.27
CA PHE A 239 -28.18 24.29 21.17
C PHE A 239 -27.68 24.66 22.55
N THR A 240 -26.38 24.46 22.77
CA THR A 240 -25.73 24.96 23.98
C THR A 240 -25.76 26.48 23.99
N GLY A 241 -25.85 27.10 25.17
CA GLY A 241 -25.69 28.55 25.30
C GLY A 241 -24.44 29.10 24.59
N SER A 242 -23.34 28.35 24.56
CA SER A 242 -22.13 28.70 23.82
C SER A 242 -22.29 28.75 22.29
N GLU A 243 -23.11 27.88 21.68
CA GLU A 243 -23.43 27.95 20.24
C GLU A 243 -24.31 29.17 19.95
N ILE A 244 -25.31 29.42 20.80
CA ILE A 244 -26.25 30.56 20.71
C ILE A 244 -25.48 31.89 20.76
N TYR A 245 -24.58 32.07 21.74
CA TYR A 245 -23.78 33.30 21.86
C TYR A 245 -22.69 33.45 20.79
N SER A 246 -22.06 32.36 20.33
CA SER A 246 -20.94 32.46 19.38
C SER A 246 -21.37 32.60 17.92
N ASN A 247 -22.47 31.96 17.51
CA ASN A 247 -22.94 32.01 16.12
C ASN A 247 -24.43 31.65 15.98
N ILE A 248 -25.31 32.58 16.37
CA ILE A 248 -26.75 32.38 16.27
C ILE A 248 -27.24 32.08 14.84
N ASP A 249 -26.61 32.66 13.81
CA ASP A 249 -26.96 32.38 12.40
C ASP A 249 -26.62 30.93 11.99
N PHE A 250 -25.59 30.31 12.58
CA PHE A 250 -25.32 28.88 12.40
C PHE A 250 -26.42 28.01 13.06
N CYS A 251 -26.90 28.38 14.24
CA CYS A 251 -28.03 27.70 14.88
C CYS A 251 -29.29 27.81 14.01
N MET A 252 -29.61 29.00 13.50
CA MET A 252 -30.70 29.22 12.56
C MET A 252 -30.53 28.41 11.28
N LYS A 253 -29.32 28.31 10.72
CA LYS A 253 -29.04 27.49 9.54
C LYS A 253 -29.22 26.00 9.81
N ARG A 254 -28.93 25.50 11.02
CA ARG A 254 -29.25 24.12 11.45
C ARG A 254 -30.77 23.89 11.53
N ILE A 255 -31.52 24.80 12.13
CA ILE A 255 -33.00 24.75 12.17
C ILE A 255 -33.57 24.73 10.74
N GLN A 256 -33.14 25.68 9.89
CA GLN A 256 -33.56 25.77 8.49
C GLN A 256 -33.20 24.54 7.66
N ASN A 257 -32.00 23.96 7.83
CA ASN A 257 -31.61 22.71 7.15
C ASN A 257 -32.51 21.52 7.53
N ILE A 258 -33.09 21.51 8.74
CA ILE A 258 -34.01 20.46 9.20
C ILE A 258 -35.42 20.70 8.66
N ILE A 259 -35.88 21.96 8.61
CA ILE A 259 -37.15 22.37 7.99
C ILE A 259 -37.14 22.05 6.49
N TYR A 260 -36.20 22.63 5.74
CA TYR A 260 -36.18 22.61 4.27
C TYR A 260 -35.47 21.41 3.65
N LYS A 261 -34.97 20.47 4.48
CA LYS A 261 -34.17 19.28 4.15
C LYS A 261 -33.92 19.06 2.66
N VAL A 262 -32.91 19.75 2.12
CA VAL A 262 -32.36 19.50 0.79
C VAL A 262 -32.12 17.99 0.67
N ARG A 263 -32.69 17.36 -0.36
CA ARG A 263 -32.45 15.94 -0.66
C ARG A 263 -30.95 15.75 -0.81
N SER A 264 -30.31 15.15 0.19
CA SER A 264 -28.87 14.86 0.19
C SER A 264 -28.55 14.09 -1.09
N GLN A 265 -27.70 14.66 -1.94
CA GLN A 265 -27.26 14.04 -3.18
C GLN A 265 -26.68 12.66 -2.85
N ARG A 266 -27.35 11.59 -3.31
CA ARG A 266 -26.81 10.23 -3.17
C ARG A 266 -25.69 10.04 -4.18
N TYR A 267 -24.52 9.68 -3.70
CA TYR A 267 -23.37 9.32 -4.53
C TYR A 267 -23.54 7.86 -4.98
N PRO A 268 -23.49 7.57 -6.30
CA PRO A 268 -23.74 6.23 -6.81
C PRO A 268 -22.62 5.27 -6.37
N ILE A 269 -23.01 4.11 -5.84
CA ILE A 269 -22.15 2.95 -5.65
C ILE A 269 -22.22 2.10 -6.93
N ASP A 270 -21.12 1.49 -7.37
CA ASP A 270 -21.14 0.70 -8.61
C ASP A 270 -21.92 -0.61 -8.42
N GLU A 271 -22.91 -0.90 -9.27
CA GLU A 271 -23.89 -2.00 -9.09
C GLU A 271 -23.27 -3.41 -8.99
N ASP A 272 -22.11 -3.64 -9.59
CA ASP A 272 -21.40 -4.91 -9.50
C ASP A 272 -20.76 -5.17 -8.13
N LEU A 273 -20.56 -4.13 -7.29
CA LEU A 273 -20.20 -4.29 -5.88
C LEU A 273 -21.33 -4.93 -5.05
N GLU A 274 -22.59 -4.74 -5.43
CA GLU A 274 -23.72 -5.36 -4.72
C GLU A 274 -23.71 -6.90 -4.86
N LYS A 275 -23.02 -7.40 -5.89
CA LYS A 275 -22.85 -8.83 -6.18
C LYS A 275 -21.60 -9.41 -5.50
N ASP A 276 -20.65 -8.58 -5.03
CA ASP A 276 -19.48 -9.01 -4.24
C ASP A 276 -19.70 -8.79 -2.74
N LYS A 277 -20.05 -9.88 -2.05
CA LYS A 277 -20.23 -9.88 -0.59
C LYS A 277 -18.99 -9.43 0.20
N SER A 278 -17.78 -9.66 -0.32
CA SER A 278 -16.52 -9.29 0.36
C SER A 278 -16.29 -7.78 0.32
N GLN A 279 -16.42 -7.18 -0.87
CA GLN A 279 -16.33 -5.73 -1.04
C GLN A 279 -17.48 -5.02 -0.32
N LEU A 280 -18.72 -5.50 -0.41
CA LEU A 280 -19.86 -4.88 0.26
C LEU A 280 -19.76 -4.93 1.80
N LYS A 281 -19.26 -6.04 2.38
CA LYS A 281 -18.94 -6.11 3.82
C LYS A 281 -17.93 -5.01 4.20
N THR A 282 -16.89 -4.83 3.40
CA THR A 282 -15.83 -3.84 3.59
C THR A 282 -16.35 -2.39 3.62
N LEU A 283 -17.34 -2.07 2.78
CA LEU A 283 -17.92 -0.72 2.72
C LEU A 283 -18.68 -0.33 4.00
N ASN A 284 -19.27 -1.30 4.70
CA ASN A 284 -20.16 -1.08 5.85
C ASN A 284 -19.44 -0.64 7.14
N PHE A 285 -18.17 -1.00 7.33
CA PHE A 285 -17.39 -0.60 8.51
C PHE A 285 -17.08 0.89 8.46
N ILE A 286 -17.77 1.74 9.23
CA ILE A 286 -17.58 3.20 9.14
C ILE A 286 -16.37 3.69 9.93
N THR A 287 -16.14 3.16 11.12
CA THR A 287 -15.17 3.69 12.10
C THR A 287 -14.04 2.71 12.44
N GLY A 288 -12.92 3.25 12.90
CA GLY A 288 -11.74 2.51 13.34
C GLY A 288 -10.85 2.01 12.19
N PRO A 289 -9.74 1.32 12.52
CA PRO A 289 -8.78 0.82 11.54
C PRO A 289 -9.31 -0.37 10.73
N ILE A 290 -9.34 -0.22 9.42
CA ILE A 290 -9.83 -1.22 8.46
C ILE A 290 -8.70 -1.55 7.48
N ARG A 291 -8.31 -2.83 7.43
CA ARG A 291 -7.28 -3.36 6.54
C ARG A 291 -7.92 -4.15 5.40
N VAL A 292 -7.92 -3.59 4.20
CA VAL A 292 -8.40 -4.29 3.00
C VAL A 292 -7.24 -4.99 2.30
N LEU A 293 -7.27 -6.33 2.31
CA LEU A 293 -6.27 -7.18 1.66
C LEU A 293 -6.78 -7.52 0.26
N ALA A 294 -6.24 -6.85 -0.75
CA ALA A 294 -6.86 -6.74 -2.06
C ALA A 294 -5.90 -7.15 -3.19
N PRO A 295 -5.91 -8.45 -3.58
CA PRO A 295 -5.07 -9.04 -4.62
C PRO A 295 -5.06 -8.30 -5.96
N ALA A 296 -4.12 -8.65 -6.85
CA ALA A 296 -4.16 -8.18 -8.23
C ALA A 296 -5.51 -8.48 -8.90
N GLY A 297 -6.06 -7.50 -9.61
CA GLY A 297 -7.37 -7.60 -10.27
C GLY A 297 -8.60 -7.61 -9.36
N SER A 298 -8.46 -7.46 -8.03
CA SER A 298 -9.58 -7.49 -7.07
C SER A 298 -10.34 -6.18 -6.88
N GLY A 299 -9.93 -5.11 -7.58
CA GLY A 299 -10.64 -3.83 -7.54
C GLY A 299 -10.23 -2.84 -6.42
N LYS A 300 -9.04 -2.95 -5.82
CA LYS A 300 -8.44 -2.00 -4.84
C LYS A 300 -9.03 -0.58 -4.86
N THR A 301 -8.66 0.19 -5.90
CA THR A 301 -9.02 1.60 -6.05
C THR A 301 -10.54 1.79 -6.23
N LYS A 302 -11.25 0.81 -6.79
CA LYS A 302 -12.72 0.81 -6.87
C LYS A 302 -13.36 0.65 -5.49
N THR A 303 -12.86 -0.26 -4.65
CA THR A 303 -13.30 -0.39 -3.24
C THR A 303 -13.06 0.92 -2.48
N LEU A 304 -11.89 1.55 -2.64
CA LEU A 304 -11.57 2.84 -1.99
C LEU A 304 -12.48 3.98 -2.47
N ILE A 305 -12.73 4.12 -3.77
CA ILE A 305 -13.63 5.15 -4.32
C ILE A 305 -15.07 4.97 -3.81
N ASN A 306 -15.57 3.73 -3.80
CA ASN A 306 -16.91 3.45 -3.28
C ASN A 306 -16.97 3.57 -1.74
N LYS A 307 -15.85 3.39 -1.04
CA LYS A 307 -15.74 3.69 0.39
C LYS A 307 -15.94 5.17 0.67
N ILE A 308 -15.32 6.05 -0.12
CA ILE A 308 -15.53 7.50 -0.02
C ILE A 308 -17.00 7.84 -0.30
N ALA A 309 -17.57 7.35 -1.40
CA ALA A 309 -18.98 7.58 -1.73
C ALA A 309 -19.93 7.08 -0.61
N GLN A 310 -19.62 5.94 0.03
CA GLN A 310 -20.40 5.41 1.14
C GLN A 310 -20.28 6.25 2.42
N LEU A 311 -19.09 6.80 2.74
CA LEU A 311 -18.94 7.74 3.85
C LEU A 311 -19.80 8.99 3.63
N LEU A 312 -19.76 9.58 2.43
CA LEU A 312 -20.59 10.73 2.06
C LEU A 312 -22.09 10.41 2.14
N ASN A 313 -22.52 9.23 1.64
CA ASN A 313 -23.90 8.74 1.75
C ASN A 313 -24.37 8.52 3.21
N LYS A 314 -23.44 8.36 4.16
CA LYS A 314 -23.71 8.29 5.61
C LYS A 314 -23.71 9.66 6.30
N GLY A 315 -23.56 10.76 5.55
CA GLY A 315 -23.55 12.12 6.07
C GLY A 315 -22.18 12.60 6.59
N ILE A 316 -21.09 11.93 6.21
CA ILE A 316 -19.74 12.42 6.53
C ILE A 316 -19.39 13.61 5.63
N GLU A 317 -18.92 14.69 6.26
CA GLU A 317 -18.51 15.91 5.56
C GLU A 317 -17.34 15.67 4.59
N HIS A 318 -17.46 16.19 3.36
CA HIS A 318 -16.46 16.02 2.31
C HIS A 318 -15.06 16.46 2.75
N SER A 319 -14.98 17.62 3.42
CA SER A 319 -13.73 18.20 3.93
C SER A 319 -13.04 17.33 4.97
N SER A 320 -13.73 16.35 5.56
CA SER A 320 -13.20 15.46 6.59
C SER A 320 -12.60 14.15 6.08
N ILE A 321 -12.52 13.99 4.75
CA ILE A 321 -11.98 12.81 4.09
C ILE A 321 -10.67 13.16 3.38
N LEU A 322 -9.58 12.51 3.80
CA LEU A 322 -8.28 12.51 3.13
C LEU A 322 -8.07 11.15 2.45
N ALA A 323 -7.75 11.17 1.15
CA ALA A 323 -7.36 10.00 0.39
C ALA A 323 -5.93 10.17 -0.14
N LEU A 324 -5.03 9.30 0.31
CA LEU A 324 -3.61 9.27 -0.05
C LEU A 324 -3.35 8.17 -1.06
N ALA A 325 -2.83 8.54 -2.23
CA ALA A 325 -2.42 7.61 -3.28
C ALA A 325 -0.90 7.63 -3.47
N PHE A 326 -0.32 6.50 -3.87
CA PHE A 326 1.13 6.33 -4.00
C PHE A 326 1.79 7.31 -4.99
N ASN A 327 1.15 7.63 -6.13
CA ASN A 327 1.75 8.48 -7.17
C ASN A 327 0.77 9.50 -7.77
N LYS A 328 1.31 10.53 -8.46
CA LYS A 328 0.54 11.66 -9.03
C LYS A 328 -0.58 11.17 -9.98
N LYS A 329 -0.34 10.11 -10.76
CA LYS A 329 -1.31 9.55 -11.72
C LYS A 329 -2.46 8.84 -11.02
N ALA A 330 -2.18 8.00 -10.03
CA ALA A 330 -3.20 7.31 -9.24
C ALA A 330 -4.09 8.31 -8.47
N ALA A 331 -3.50 9.37 -7.92
CA ALA A 331 -4.25 10.47 -7.30
C ALA A 331 -5.20 11.15 -8.30
N GLU A 332 -4.74 11.46 -9.52
CA GLU A 332 -5.58 12.11 -10.54
C GLU A 332 -6.68 11.19 -11.07
N GLU A 333 -6.38 9.91 -11.31
CA GLU A 333 -7.38 8.91 -11.70
C GLU A 333 -8.48 8.76 -10.64
N MET A 334 -8.09 8.74 -9.35
CA MET A 334 -9.04 8.73 -8.23
C MET A 334 -9.92 9.98 -8.21
N ARG A 335 -9.35 11.19 -8.41
CA ARG A 335 -10.11 12.44 -8.53
C ARG A 335 -11.10 12.39 -9.69
N GLN A 336 -10.68 11.92 -10.87
CA GLN A 336 -11.55 11.82 -12.04
C GLN A 336 -12.72 10.86 -11.81
N ARG A 337 -12.46 9.70 -11.21
CA ARG A 337 -13.51 8.72 -10.87
C ARG A 337 -14.47 9.24 -9.80
N LEU A 338 -13.98 9.95 -8.79
CA LEU A 338 -14.82 10.59 -7.77
C LEU A 338 -15.67 11.74 -8.36
N ARG A 339 -15.09 12.60 -9.20
CA ARG A 339 -15.83 13.65 -9.94
C ARG A 339 -16.94 13.05 -10.82
N LYS A 340 -16.70 11.92 -11.49
CA LYS A 340 -17.74 11.18 -12.25
C LYS A 340 -18.90 10.68 -11.38
N LYS A 341 -18.66 10.41 -10.08
CA LYS A 341 -19.71 10.10 -9.10
C LYS A 341 -20.36 11.36 -8.50
N GLY A 342 -20.02 12.56 -8.96
CA GLY A 342 -20.54 13.83 -8.43
C GLY A 342 -19.86 14.33 -7.15
N VAL A 343 -18.79 13.67 -6.69
CA VAL A 343 -18.08 14.05 -5.45
C VAL A 343 -17.25 15.30 -5.67
N THR A 344 -17.41 16.29 -4.79
CA THR A 344 -16.60 17.52 -4.83
C THR A 344 -15.17 17.22 -4.35
N ILE A 345 -14.17 17.62 -5.12
CA ILE A 345 -12.74 17.42 -4.82
C ILE A 345 -12.10 18.75 -4.40
N ALA A 346 -11.35 18.74 -3.30
CA ALA A 346 -10.63 19.90 -2.81
C ALA A 346 -9.46 20.28 -3.75
N GLY A 347 -9.48 21.53 -4.25
CA GLY A 347 -8.39 22.10 -5.04
C GLY A 347 -7.13 22.32 -4.20
N HIS A 348 -7.32 22.95 -3.04
CA HIS A 348 -6.35 23.05 -1.95
C HIS A 348 -6.92 22.39 -0.70
N PHE A 349 -6.08 21.83 0.18
CA PHE A 349 -6.62 21.30 1.44
C PHE A 349 -6.91 22.40 2.46
N THR A 350 -6.31 23.58 2.35
CA THR A 350 -6.59 24.73 3.25
C THR A 350 -7.78 25.57 2.80
N LYS A 351 -8.20 25.50 1.52
CA LYS A 351 -9.29 26.31 0.96
C LYS A 351 -10.26 25.46 0.15
N ASN A 352 -11.56 25.68 0.40
CA ASN A 352 -12.74 24.99 -0.15
C ASN A 352 -13.14 23.69 0.57
N GLY A 353 -14.45 23.40 0.52
CA GLY A 353 -15.02 22.11 0.89
C GLY A 353 -14.86 21.10 -0.25
N GLY A 354 -14.65 19.82 0.10
CA GLY A 354 -14.37 18.76 -0.87
C GLY A 354 -13.45 17.70 -0.28
N VAL A 355 -13.46 16.50 -0.87
CA VAL A 355 -12.57 15.40 -0.49
C VAL A 355 -11.14 15.74 -0.93
N ALA A 356 -10.19 15.61 -0.01
CA ALA A 356 -8.79 15.86 -0.30
C ALA A 356 -8.15 14.60 -0.89
N VAL A 357 -7.79 14.63 -2.18
CA VAL A 357 -7.09 13.52 -2.85
C VAL A 357 -5.67 13.96 -3.21
N ARG A 358 -4.66 13.35 -2.59
CA ARG A 358 -3.25 13.76 -2.67
C ARG A 358 -2.32 12.54 -2.75
N THR A 359 -1.06 12.78 -3.08
CA THR A 359 0.03 11.87 -2.69
C THR A 359 0.63 12.35 -1.38
N PHE A 360 1.36 11.49 -0.67
CA PHE A 360 2.12 11.88 0.54
C PHE A 360 2.99 13.12 0.28
N HIS A 361 3.78 13.13 -0.80
CA HIS A 361 4.62 14.26 -1.18
C HIS A 361 3.82 15.53 -1.49
N SER A 362 2.70 15.42 -2.21
CA SER A 362 1.83 16.59 -2.47
C SER A 362 1.15 17.12 -1.22
N PHE A 363 0.82 16.25 -0.27
CA PHE A 363 0.22 16.62 1.00
C PHE A 363 1.24 17.32 1.91
N GLY A 364 2.42 16.72 2.12
CA GLY A 364 3.46 17.32 2.93
C GLY A 364 4.07 18.59 2.34
N TYR A 365 4.22 18.69 1.01
CA TYR A 365 4.58 19.96 0.37
C TYR A 365 3.54 21.07 0.63
N GLU A 366 2.24 20.74 0.62
CA GLU A 366 1.19 21.70 0.92
C GLU A 366 1.16 22.07 2.43
N ILE A 367 1.55 21.18 3.34
CA ILE A 367 1.83 21.54 4.75
C ILE A 367 2.99 22.54 4.85
N ILE A 368 4.14 22.22 4.25
CA ILE A 368 5.35 23.06 4.28
C ILE A 368 5.09 24.44 3.68
N ARG A 369 4.41 24.51 2.53
CA ARG A 369 4.10 25.77 1.85
C ARG A 369 3.14 26.65 2.66
N ASN A 370 2.19 26.07 3.40
CA ASN A 370 1.27 26.84 4.24
C ASN A 370 1.94 27.30 5.55
N SER A 371 2.89 26.54 6.09
CA SER A 371 3.50 26.80 7.43
C SER A 371 4.81 27.59 7.36
N LEU A 372 5.63 27.35 6.33
CA LEU A 372 6.98 27.93 6.16
C LEU A 372 7.12 28.77 4.89
N HIS A 373 6.11 28.78 4.01
CA HIS A 373 6.11 29.48 2.71
C HIS A 373 7.22 29.06 1.73
N LEU A 374 7.93 27.97 2.00
CA LEU A 374 8.96 27.41 1.12
C LEU A 374 8.36 26.80 -0.15
N SER A 375 9.10 26.93 -1.25
CA SER A 375 8.75 26.40 -2.58
C SER A 375 9.74 25.34 -3.05
N PHE A 376 9.24 24.29 -3.71
CA PHE A 376 10.09 23.25 -4.31
C PHE A 376 10.48 23.59 -5.75
N ASP A 377 11.79 23.67 -6.02
CA ASP A 377 12.34 23.77 -7.39
C ASP A 377 12.76 22.39 -7.91
N GLU A 378 11.88 21.77 -8.71
CA GLU A 378 12.10 20.46 -9.32
C GLU A 378 13.32 20.43 -10.26
N LYS A 379 13.69 21.55 -10.91
CA LYS A 379 14.76 21.58 -11.92
C LYS A 379 16.15 21.55 -11.30
N ASN A 380 16.37 22.30 -10.21
CA ASN A 380 17.68 22.37 -9.56
C ASN A 380 17.82 21.47 -8.31
N SER A 381 16.73 20.84 -7.84
CA SER A 381 16.72 20.04 -6.60
C SER A 381 17.88 19.04 -6.47
N VAL A 382 18.18 18.27 -7.51
CA VAL A 382 19.29 17.29 -7.50
C VAL A 382 20.66 17.98 -7.41
N LYS A 383 20.88 19.03 -8.21
CA LYS A 383 22.12 19.81 -8.24
C LYS A 383 22.37 20.48 -6.88
N ASN A 384 21.34 21.11 -6.31
CA ASN A 384 21.42 21.81 -5.03
C ASN A 384 21.63 20.83 -3.88
N THR A 385 20.91 19.70 -3.84
CA THR A 385 21.11 18.64 -2.85
C THR A 385 22.55 18.12 -2.86
N ARG A 386 23.10 17.85 -4.06
CA ARG A 386 24.50 17.40 -4.20
C ARG A 386 25.51 18.47 -3.77
N GLY A 387 25.29 19.74 -4.11
CA GLY A 387 26.15 20.85 -3.70
C GLY A 387 26.15 21.10 -2.19
N LEU A 388 24.97 21.09 -1.56
CA LEU A 388 24.81 21.24 -0.11
C LEU A 388 25.42 20.07 0.66
N LEU A 389 25.21 18.83 0.20
CA LEU A 389 25.78 17.65 0.84
C LEU A 389 27.31 17.62 0.68
N LYS A 390 27.85 18.01 -0.48
CA LYS A 390 29.29 18.17 -0.66
C LYS A 390 29.88 19.16 0.36
N LYS A 391 29.29 20.36 0.50
CA LYS A 391 29.69 21.35 1.53
C LYS A 391 29.61 20.79 2.97
N ALA A 392 28.60 19.96 3.25
CA ALA A 392 28.42 19.35 4.56
C ALA A 392 29.46 18.27 4.87
N ILE A 393 29.89 17.50 3.87
CA ILE A 393 30.99 16.52 4.00
C ILE A 393 32.31 17.26 4.18
N GLU A 394 32.64 18.22 3.28
CA GLU A 394 33.90 18.99 3.31
C GLU A 394 34.13 19.79 4.60
N LYS A 395 33.08 20.04 5.39
CA LYS A 395 33.17 20.67 6.72
C LYS A 395 33.76 19.74 7.80
N HIS A 396 33.62 18.43 7.65
CA HIS A 396 33.96 17.43 8.68
C HIS A 396 34.96 16.36 8.20
N TYR A 397 34.99 16.08 6.90
CA TYR A 397 35.76 14.99 6.30
C TYR A 397 36.38 15.42 4.96
N ILE A 398 37.53 14.84 4.63
CA ILE A 398 38.19 15.02 3.32
C ILE A 398 37.65 13.96 2.36
N ILE A 399 37.15 14.39 1.20
CA ILE A 399 36.58 13.49 0.18
C ILE A 399 37.70 12.77 -0.59
N ASP A 400 37.74 11.43 -0.53
CA ASP A 400 38.68 10.59 -1.29
C ASP A 400 38.14 10.26 -2.70
N TYR A 401 38.63 10.98 -3.71
CA TYR A 401 38.21 10.84 -5.11
C TYR A 401 38.88 9.63 -5.80
N GLN A 402 38.26 8.45 -5.68
CA GLN A 402 38.67 7.26 -6.43
C GLN A 402 38.20 7.27 -7.90
N ARG A 403 39.10 6.85 -8.80
CA ARG A 403 38.83 6.79 -10.26
C ARG A 403 37.59 5.92 -10.57
N ASN A 404 36.70 6.43 -11.41
CA ASN A 404 35.40 5.84 -11.79
C ASN A 404 34.32 5.73 -10.69
N LYS A 405 34.63 6.01 -9.42
CA LYS A 405 33.64 6.15 -8.34
C LYS A 405 33.25 7.61 -8.14
N ASP A 406 32.06 7.84 -7.61
CA ASP A 406 31.62 9.16 -7.14
C ASP A 406 31.39 9.06 -5.63
N PRO A 407 32.25 9.65 -4.79
CA PRO A 407 32.16 9.49 -3.34
C PRO A 407 30.84 10.04 -2.77
N LEU A 408 30.21 11.01 -3.44
CA LEU A 408 28.94 11.58 -2.98
C LEU A 408 27.76 10.60 -3.06
N ASP A 409 27.83 9.58 -3.91
CA ASP A 409 26.68 8.69 -4.17
C ASP A 409 26.26 7.91 -2.92
N VAL A 410 27.21 7.40 -2.12
CA VAL A 410 26.91 6.66 -0.87
C VAL A 410 26.33 7.57 0.22
N HIS A 411 26.80 8.82 0.31
CA HIS A 411 26.25 9.81 1.25
C HIS A 411 24.86 10.30 0.82
N LEU A 412 24.58 10.42 -0.48
CA LEU A 412 23.25 10.77 -1.00
C LEU A 412 22.22 9.67 -0.70
N GLU A 413 22.60 8.41 -0.86
CA GLU A 413 21.74 7.29 -0.48
C GLU A 413 21.47 7.29 1.03
N LYS A 414 22.51 7.48 1.85
CA LYS A 414 22.37 7.56 3.31
C LYS A 414 21.51 8.74 3.75
N LEU A 415 21.63 9.90 3.11
CA LEU A 415 20.77 11.08 3.34
C LEU A 415 19.30 10.73 3.10
N ARG A 416 18.98 10.10 1.96
CA ARG A 416 17.62 9.67 1.62
C ARG A 416 17.08 8.64 2.63
N LYS A 417 17.87 7.59 2.92
CA LYS A 417 17.50 6.55 3.90
C LYS A 417 17.25 7.16 5.28
N THR A 418 18.10 8.07 5.74
CA THR A 418 17.93 8.77 7.03
C THR A 418 16.60 9.54 7.09
N LYS A 419 16.25 10.29 6.03
CA LYS A 419 14.99 11.05 5.96
C LYS A 419 13.74 10.16 5.83
N MET A 420 13.82 9.00 5.17
CA MET A 420 12.67 8.14 4.84
C MET A 420 12.45 6.95 5.79
N GLU A 421 13.52 6.41 6.38
CA GLU A 421 13.50 5.24 7.27
C GLU A 421 13.62 5.61 8.75
N LEU A 422 13.91 6.88 9.06
CA LEU A 422 13.99 7.44 10.42
C LEU A 422 14.82 6.59 11.42
N PRO A 423 16.06 6.18 11.09
CA PRO A 423 16.95 5.53 12.04
C PRO A 423 17.37 6.50 13.16
N LEU A 424 17.84 5.95 14.28
CA LEU A 424 18.53 6.74 15.30
C LEU A 424 19.81 7.32 14.69
N ILE A 425 19.93 8.65 14.65
CA ILE A 425 20.97 9.34 13.88
C ILE A 425 22.40 9.02 14.36
N ASP A 426 22.55 8.68 15.63
CA ASP A 426 23.82 8.28 16.25
C ASP A 426 24.37 6.96 15.71
N ASP A 427 23.49 6.03 15.29
CA ASP A 427 23.86 4.72 14.74
C ASP A 427 24.14 4.77 13.22
N VAL A 428 23.95 5.93 12.58
CA VAL A 428 24.04 6.05 11.12
C VAL A 428 25.49 6.24 10.68
N VAL A 429 26.10 5.19 10.15
CA VAL A 429 27.41 5.22 9.49
C VAL A 429 27.30 5.12 7.97
N VAL A 430 28.20 5.78 7.25
CA VAL A 430 28.45 5.59 5.81
C VAL A 430 29.73 4.79 5.65
N GLU A 431 29.71 3.75 4.82
CA GLU A 431 30.93 3.05 4.42
C GLU A 431 31.46 3.72 3.15
N GLU A 432 32.64 4.35 3.25
CA GLU A 432 33.34 4.98 2.13
C GLU A 432 34.74 4.36 2.02
N ASN A 433 34.99 3.66 0.91
CA ASN A 433 36.29 3.03 0.59
C ASN A 433 36.84 2.09 1.69
N GLY A 434 35.96 1.49 2.50
CA GLY A 434 36.31 0.61 3.63
C GLY A 434 36.45 1.32 4.98
N ASN A 435 36.32 2.66 5.01
CA ASN A 435 36.24 3.45 6.24
C ASN A 435 34.77 3.64 6.65
N LEU A 436 34.49 3.59 7.96
CA LEU A 436 33.18 3.90 8.52
C LEU A 436 33.14 5.36 8.99
N VAL A 437 32.31 6.17 8.34
CA VAL A 437 32.16 7.61 8.57
C VAL A 437 30.84 7.86 9.33
N PRO A 438 30.89 8.37 10.58
CA PRO A 438 29.69 8.81 11.30
C PRO A 438 28.93 9.89 10.53
N PHE A 439 27.66 9.63 10.21
CA PHE A 439 26.86 10.50 9.33
C PHE A 439 26.19 11.67 10.06
N LYS A 440 26.09 11.61 11.40
CA LYS A 440 25.39 12.59 12.25
C LYS A 440 25.75 14.04 11.95
N ASP A 441 27.02 14.39 12.02
CA ASP A 441 27.47 15.79 11.90
C ASP A 441 27.34 16.33 10.47
N ILE A 442 27.52 15.44 9.48
CA ILE A 442 27.25 15.70 8.06
C ILE A 442 25.75 15.99 7.87
N PHE A 443 24.87 15.15 8.43
CA PHE A 443 23.42 15.29 8.31
C PHE A 443 22.92 16.61 8.91
N TYR A 444 23.33 16.94 10.14
CA TYR A 444 22.94 18.22 10.75
C TYR A 444 23.52 19.42 10.01
N SER A 445 24.78 19.38 9.58
CA SER A 445 25.36 20.48 8.80
C SER A 445 24.73 20.64 7.41
N TYR A 446 24.27 19.54 6.81
CA TYR A 446 23.45 19.58 5.60
C TYR A 446 22.10 20.28 5.86
N LEU A 447 21.41 19.96 6.96
CA LEU A 447 20.15 20.63 7.34
C LEU A 447 20.35 22.13 7.65
N ASP A 448 21.45 22.50 8.30
CA ASP A 448 21.81 23.90 8.56
C ASP A 448 22.00 24.70 7.26
N PHE A 449 22.77 24.15 6.31
CA PHE A 449 22.97 24.79 5.00
C PHE A 449 21.68 24.82 4.18
N GLN A 450 20.88 23.75 4.24
CA GLN A 450 19.58 23.66 3.59
C GLN A 450 18.61 24.75 4.09
N THR A 451 18.58 25.00 5.40
CA THR A 451 17.74 26.04 6.02
C THR A 451 18.22 27.44 5.60
N LYS A 452 19.53 27.70 5.58
CA LYS A 452 20.12 28.98 5.16
C LYS A 452 19.83 29.31 3.68
N ASP A 453 19.85 28.30 2.81
CA ASP A 453 19.57 28.46 1.39
C ASP A 453 18.04 28.44 1.07
N ASN A 454 17.16 28.37 2.09
CA ASN A 454 15.69 28.24 1.96
C ASN A 454 15.27 27.11 1.00
N PHE A 455 16.03 26.02 0.98
CA PHE A 455 15.90 24.96 -0.01
C PHE A 455 15.14 23.74 0.54
N ILE A 456 14.26 23.15 -0.27
CA ILE A 456 13.64 21.85 0.03
C ILE A 456 13.84 20.89 -1.14
N ASN A 457 14.18 19.63 -0.83
CA ASN A 457 14.26 18.58 -1.84
C ASN A 457 12.97 17.73 -1.86
N PHE A 458 12.95 16.62 -2.59
CA PHE A 458 11.77 15.78 -2.72
C PHE A 458 11.45 14.99 -1.43
N ASP A 459 12.46 14.43 -0.77
CA ASP A 459 12.31 13.70 0.50
C ASP A 459 11.87 14.63 1.64
N ASP A 460 12.29 15.91 1.59
CA ASP A 460 11.88 16.94 2.53
C ASP A 460 10.38 17.23 2.54
N MET A 461 9.69 16.98 1.42
CA MET A 461 8.22 17.07 1.39
C MET A 461 7.57 16.17 2.44
N ILE A 462 8.21 15.06 2.81
CA ILE A 462 7.75 14.18 3.91
C ILE A 462 8.48 14.55 5.21
N TYR A 463 9.81 14.63 5.18
CA TYR A 463 10.62 14.76 6.40
C TYR A 463 10.39 16.08 7.15
N ILE A 464 10.34 17.22 6.44
CA ILE A 464 10.06 18.51 7.09
C ILE A 464 8.58 18.59 7.49
N ALA A 465 7.66 18.06 6.68
CA ALA A 465 6.24 18.02 7.03
C ALA A 465 5.97 17.18 8.29
N LEU A 466 6.68 16.06 8.48
CA LEU A 466 6.67 15.28 9.72
C LEU A 466 7.16 16.09 10.92
N ARG A 467 8.29 16.79 10.78
CA ARG A 467 8.82 17.64 11.86
C ARG A 467 7.82 18.73 12.25
N LEU A 468 7.26 19.44 11.27
CA LEU A 468 6.18 20.41 11.51
C LEU A 468 4.97 19.76 12.23
N LEU A 469 4.56 18.57 11.82
CA LEU A 469 3.45 17.86 12.48
C LEU A 469 3.78 17.36 13.90
N ILE A 470 5.05 17.23 14.28
CA ILE A 470 5.48 16.86 15.64
C ILE A 470 5.64 18.12 16.49
N ASP A 471 6.35 19.12 15.96
CA ASP A 471 6.77 20.34 16.66
C ASP A 471 5.61 21.35 16.82
N ASP A 472 4.68 21.46 15.85
CA ASP A 472 3.51 22.35 15.88
C ASP A 472 2.22 21.56 16.19
N ASP A 473 1.77 21.65 17.45
CA ASP A 473 0.57 20.98 17.93
C ASP A 473 -0.72 21.62 17.41
N VAL A 474 -0.74 22.94 17.19
CA VAL A 474 -1.90 23.66 16.65
C VAL A 474 -2.18 23.22 15.21
N LEU A 475 -1.15 23.21 14.36
CA LEU A 475 -1.21 22.70 12.99
C LEU A 475 -1.65 21.23 12.94
N ARG A 476 -1.03 20.38 13.77
CA ARG A 476 -1.39 18.96 13.90
C ARG A 476 -2.87 18.82 14.27
N ASN A 477 -3.32 19.48 15.33
CA ASN A 477 -4.71 19.42 15.81
C ASN A 477 -5.71 19.95 14.76
N GLN A 478 -5.37 21.00 14.02
CA GLN A 478 -6.22 21.49 12.91
C GLN A 478 -6.37 20.46 11.80
N LEU A 479 -5.29 19.79 11.40
CA LEU A 479 -5.29 18.78 10.34
C LEU A 479 -5.99 17.49 10.77
N GLN A 480 -5.80 17.04 12.01
CA GLN A 480 -6.51 15.89 12.60
C GLN A 480 -8.02 16.14 12.71
N ASN A 481 -8.42 17.28 13.29
CA ASN A 481 -9.84 17.64 13.42
C ASN A 481 -10.53 17.81 12.07
N ARG A 482 -9.79 18.24 11.05
CA ARG A 482 -10.24 18.19 9.67
C ARG A 482 -10.36 16.74 9.20
N PHE A 483 -9.25 16.01 9.05
CA PHE A 483 -9.19 14.69 8.39
C PHE A 483 -9.56 13.52 9.29
N ARG A 484 -10.79 13.56 9.82
CA ARG A 484 -11.35 12.49 10.66
C ARG A 484 -11.43 11.11 9.98
N TYR A 485 -11.24 11.03 8.66
CA TYR A 485 -11.14 9.80 7.88
C TYR A 485 -9.93 9.85 6.94
N VAL A 486 -9.02 8.88 7.09
CA VAL A 486 -7.79 8.77 6.29
C VAL A 486 -7.81 7.46 5.53
N LEU A 487 -7.91 7.54 4.20
CA LEU A 487 -7.89 6.39 3.30
C LEU A 487 -6.55 6.34 2.57
N VAL A 488 -5.97 5.15 2.41
CA VAL A 488 -4.66 4.98 1.75
C VAL A 488 -4.69 3.85 0.73
N ASP A 489 -4.30 4.14 -0.50
CA ASP A 489 -4.13 3.15 -1.58
C ASP A 489 -2.67 2.66 -1.66
N GLU A 490 -2.46 1.43 -2.10
CA GLU A 490 -1.15 0.75 -2.21
C GLU A 490 -0.31 0.81 -0.91
N PHE A 491 -0.94 0.55 0.25
CA PHE A 491 -0.32 0.66 1.59
C PHE A 491 0.98 -0.12 1.78
N GLN A 492 1.20 -1.22 1.04
CA GLN A 492 2.45 -1.98 1.12
C GLN A 492 3.67 -1.22 0.58
N ASP A 493 3.48 -0.15 -0.20
CA ASP A 493 4.58 0.62 -0.81
C ASP A 493 5.05 1.79 0.08
N LEU A 494 4.54 1.92 1.32
CA LEU A 494 4.87 3.00 2.23
C LEU A 494 6.16 2.75 3.00
N ASN A 495 7.00 3.78 3.10
CA ASN A 495 8.14 3.80 4.01
C ASN A 495 7.76 4.30 5.42
N LYS A 496 8.68 4.13 6.38
CA LYS A 496 8.46 4.48 7.80
C LYS A 496 8.05 5.95 8.01
N ALA A 497 8.65 6.88 7.27
CA ALA A 497 8.28 8.30 7.33
C ALA A 497 6.82 8.53 6.86
N GLN A 498 6.41 7.94 5.74
CA GLN A 498 5.03 8.04 5.24
C GLN A 498 4.03 7.38 6.18
N LEU A 499 4.39 6.23 6.78
CA LEU A 499 3.57 5.56 7.80
C LEU A 499 3.37 6.44 9.03
N LEU A 500 4.45 7.00 9.60
CA LEU A 500 4.36 7.92 10.74
C LEU A 500 3.50 9.16 10.41
N MET A 501 3.60 9.67 9.18
CA MET A 501 2.81 10.83 8.74
C MET A 501 1.31 10.50 8.67
N MET A 502 0.97 9.32 8.15
CA MET A 502 -0.41 8.81 8.14
C MET A 502 -0.93 8.64 9.57
N GLU A 503 -0.13 8.07 10.46
CA GLU A 503 -0.48 7.79 11.85
C GLU A 503 -0.76 9.07 12.64
N ILE A 504 0.12 10.07 12.52
CA ILE A 504 -0.09 11.38 13.16
C ILE A 504 -1.39 12.03 12.68
N ILE A 505 -1.72 11.97 11.39
CA ILE A 505 -2.93 12.61 10.84
C ILE A 505 -4.22 11.85 11.16
N ALA A 506 -4.16 10.53 11.33
CA ALA A 506 -5.34 9.71 11.63
C ALA A 506 -5.73 9.72 13.12
N LEU A 507 -4.81 10.07 14.01
CA LEU A 507 -5.10 10.29 15.43
C LEU A 507 -5.99 11.53 15.63
N PRO A 508 -6.78 11.60 16.73
CA PRO A 508 -7.02 10.53 17.70
C PRO A 508 -8.10 9.52 17.26
N GLN A 509 -8.83 9.74 16.17
CA GLN A 509 -10.00 8.92 15.83
C GLN A 509 -9.65 7.55 15.22
N ASN A 510 -8.46 7.41 14.62
CA ASN A 510 -7.97 6.19 13.99
C ASN A 510 -8.93 5.55 12.97
N ASN A 511 -9.75 6.36 12.28
CA ASN A 511 -10.59 5.90 11.16
C ASN A 511 -9.74 5.73 9.89
N LEU A 512 -8.81 4.78 9.95
CA LEU A 512 -7.94 4.40 8.86
C LEU A 512 -8.63 3.39 7.95
N PHE A 513 -8.58 3.62 6.64
CA PHE A 513 -9.01 2.63 5.65
C PHE A 513 -7.85 2.40 4.68
N ILE A 514 -7.06 1.36 4.97
CA ILE A 514 -5.90 1.02 4.14
C ILE A 514 -6.29 -0.05 3.13
N VAL A 515 -5.79 0.09 1.91
CA VAL A 515 -5.93 -0.91 0.84
C VAL A 515 -4.53 -1.29 0.40
N GLY A 516 -4.23 -2.60 0.42
CA GLY A 516 -2.89 -3.08 0.11
C GLY A 516 -2.85 -4.53 -0.36
N ASP A 517 -1.69 -4.92 -0.88
CA ASP A 517 -1.40 -6.28 -1.34
C ASP A 517 0.11 -6.56 -1.28
N ASP A 518 0.52 -7.29 -0.26
CA ASP A 518 1.89 -7.79 -0.03
C ASP A 518 2.47 -8.59 -1.20
N ASP A 519 1.62 -9.16 -2.08
CA ASP A 519 2.05 -9.84 -3.31
C ASP A 519 2.46 -8.87 -4.42
N GLN A 520 2.11 -7.57 -4.32
CA GLN A 520 2.45 -6.52 -5.29
C GLN A 520 3.48 -5.50 -4.76
N MET A 521 4.13 -5.76 -3.63
CA MET A 521 5.21 -4.90 -3.13
C MET A 521 6.48 -5.09 -3.96
N ILE A 522 6.88 -4.05 -4.71
CA ILE A 522 8.04 -4.05 -5.65
C ILE A 522 8.85 -2.75 -5.55
N TYR A 523 8.81 -2.12 -4.37
CA TYR A 523 9.53 -0.88 -4.08
C TYR A 523 10.31 -0.99 -2.76
N GLY A 524 10.79 -2.19 -2.39
CA GLY A 524 11.56 -2.40 -1.15
C GLY A 524 12.77 -1.47 -1.06
N TRP A 525 13.45 -1.27 -2.19
CA TRP A 525 14.54 -0.29 -2.38
C TRP A 525 14.22 1.18 -2.05
N ARG A 526 12.95 1.54 -1.83
CA ARG A 526 12.51 2.87 -1.36
C ARG A 526 12.31 2.95 0.17
N GLY A 527 12.68 1.91 0.90
CA GLY A 527 12.46 1.80 2.35
C GLY A 527 11.04 1.37 2.72
N ALA A 528 10.29 0.79 1.77
CA ALA A 528 9.01 0.14 2.06
C ALA A 528 9.26 -1.27 2.60
N GLU A 529 8.45 -1.74 3.55
CA GLU A 529 8.62 -3.06 4.16
C GLU A 529 7.29 -3.82 4.27
N VAL A 530 7.24 -5.07 3.75
CA VAL A 530 6.03 -5.93 3.75
C VAL A 530 5.46 -6.11 5.16
N LYS A 531 6.33 -6.10 6.18
CA LYS A 531 5.97 -6.22 7.59
C LYS A 531 4.92 -5.20 8.03
N HIS A 532 4.91 -4.00 7.44
CA HIS A 532 3.95 -2.95 7.80
C HIS A 532 2.50 -3.33 7.47
N LEU A 533 2.26 -4.07 6.38
CA LEU A 533 0.93 -4.59 6.04
C LEU A 533 0.62 -5.89 6.83
N LEU A 534 1.62 -6.74 7.04
CA LEU A 534 1.50 -7.98 7.82
C LEU A 534 1.12 -7.71 9.28
N GLU A 535 1.85 -6.82 9.94
CA GLU A 535 1.76 -6.53 11.38
C GLU A 535 0.82 -5.38 11.73
N PHE A 536 -0.08 -5.01 10.82
CA PHE A 536 -1.04 -3.92 11.03
C PHE A 536 -1.98 -4.19 12.24
N ASP A 537 -2.30 -5.45 12.48
CA ASP A 537 -3.01 -5.95 13.67
C ASP A 537 -2.20 -5.86 14.98
N LYS A 538 -0.86 -5.85 14.91
CA LYS A 538 -0.01 -5.54 16.07
C LYS A 538 0.04 -4.04 16.37
N ARG A 539 -0.20 -3.17 15.38
CA ARG A 539 -0.21 -1.70 15.55
C ARG A 539 -1.52 -1.16 16.12
N TYR A 540 -2.65 -1.81 15.84
CA TYR A 540 -3.97 -1.34 16.27
C TYR A 540 -4.71 -2.46 17.00
N ALA A 541 -5.12 -2.22 18.24
CA ALA A 541 -5.72 -3.25 19.10
C ALA A 541 -7.08 -3.80 18.59
N ILE A 542 -7.77 -3.05 17.73
CA ILE A 542 -9.02 -3.45 17.08
C ILE A 542 -8.89 -3.12 15.59
N VAL A 543 -8.80 -4.16 14.74
CA VAL A 543 -8.68 -4.05 13.28
C VAL A 543 -9.72 -4.92 12.60
N GLU A 544 -10.47 -4.33 11.67
CA GLU A 544 -11.30 -5.09 10.73
C GLU A 544 -10.48 -5.46 9.48
N SER A 545 -10.04 -6.72 9.41
CA SER A 545 -9.32 -7.25 8.24
C SER A 545 -10.29 -7.83 7.21
N CYS A 546 -10.35 -7.23 6.03
CA CYS A 546 -11.27 -7.57 4.94
C CYS A 546 -10.49 -8.09 3.71
N PRO A 547 -10.34 -9.41 3.54
CA PRO A 547 -9.75 -9.99 2.34
C PRO A 547 -10.73 -9.99 1.16
N LEU A 548 -10.27 -9.55 -0.02
CA LEU A 548 -11.00 -9.69 -1.28
C LEU A 548 -10.53 -10.97 -2.00
N SER A 549 -11.46 -11.85 -2.37
CA SER A 549 -11.15 -13.18 -2.91
C SER A 549 -11.32 -13.29 -4.43
N MET A 550 -11.90 -12.29 -5.09
CA MET A 550 -12.27 -12.34 -6.51
C MET A 550 -11.32 -11.50 -7.37
N ASN A 551 -10.83 -12.07 -8.49
CA ASN A 551 -10.13 -11.34 -9.53
C ASN A 551 -11.08 -11.12 -10.72
N TYR A 552 -11.27 -9.84 -11.07
CA TYR A 552 -12.15 -9.36 -12.14
C TYR A 552 -11.43 -9.01 -13.44
N ARG A 553 -10.09 -9.04 -13.44
CA ARG A 553 -9.23 -8.61 -14.56
C ARG A 553 -8.83 -9.76 -15.47
N SER A 554 -8.38 -10.87 -14.87
CA SER A 554 -7.52 -11.84 -15.53
C SER A 554 -8.20 -13.18 -15.77
N SER A 555 -7.81 -13.82 -16.87
CA SER A 555 -8.30 -15.13 -17.30
C SER A 555 -8.00 -16.24 -16.31
N LYS A 556 -8.74 -17.35 -16.42
CA LYS A 556 -8.66 -18.48 -15.49
C LYS A 556 -7.24 -19.05 -15.37
N LYS A 557 -6.48 -19.13 -16.47
CA LYS A 557 -5.07 -19.55 -16.43
C LYS A 557 -4.19 -18.53 -15.72
N ILE A 558 -4.25 -17.25 -16.11
CA ILE A 558 -3.40 -16.20 -15.53
C ILE A 558 -3.58 -16.14 -14.00
N VAL A 559 -4.81 -16.22 -13.48
CA VAL A 559 -5.06 -16.24 -12.04
C VAL A 559 -4.49 -17.50 -11.37
N LYS A 560 -4.68 -18.70 -11.95
CA LYS A 560 -4.16 -19.96 -11.39
C LYS A 560 -2.64 -20.00 -11.35
N HIS A 561 -1.96 -19.63 -12.43
CA HIS A 561 -0.50 -19.70 -12.52
C HIS A 561 0.18 -18.59 -11.70
N SER A 562 -0.36 -17.36 -11.68
CA SER A 562 0.17 -16.29 -10.81
C SER A 562 -0.02 -16.59 -9.32
N LYS A 563 -1.15 -17.21 -8.92
CA LYS A 563 -1.38 -17.70 -7.55
C LYS A 563 -0.38 -18.78 -7.14
N TRP A 564 -0.03 -19.69 -8.06
CA TRP A 564 0.98 -20.72 -7.81
C TRP A 564 2.38 -20.14 -7.70
N LEU A 565 2.80 -19.28 -8.64
CA LEU A 565 4.06 -18.54 -8.58
C LEU A 565 4.24 -17.91 -7.20
N ILE A 566 3.33 -17.02 -6.80
CA ILE A 566 3.49 -16.25 -5.56
C ILE A 566 3.34 -17.08 -4.27
N SER A 567 2.81 -18.30 -4.36
CA SER A 567 2.73 -19.20 -3.19
C SER A 567 4.09 -19.72 -2.71
N HIS A 568 5.16 -19.55 -3.49
CA HIS A 568 6.53 -19.84 -3.09
C HIS A 568 7.14 -18.75 -2.18
N ASN A 569 6.52 -17.56 -2.08
CA ASN A 569 6.92 -16.57 -1.07
C ASN A 569 6.43 -17.00 0.31
N THR A 570 7.31 -16.92 1.31
CA THR A 570 7.06 -17.29 2.70
C THR A 570 6.51 -16.11 3.52
N LYS A 571 7.05 -14.90 3.32
CA LYS A 571 6.65 -13.68 4.04
C LYS A 571 5.48 -13.00 3.34
N ARG A 572 4.30 -13.62 3.39
CA ARG A 572 3.06 -13.12 2.78
C ARG A 572 1.81 -13.48 3.58
N ILE A 573 0.72 -12.75 3.35
CA ILE A 573 -0.60 -13.10 3.88
C ILE A 573 -1.24 -14.14 2.96
N ASN A 574 -1.74 -15.24 3.50
CA ASN A 574 -2.44 -16.22 2.68
C ASN A 574 -3.80 -15.66 2.23
N LYS A 575 -3.98 -15.54 0.91
CA LYS A 575 -5.17 -14.94 0.26
C LYS A 575 -5.70 -15.91 -0.79
N ASP A 576 -6.98 -16.27 -0.69
CA ASP A 576 -7.62 -17.16 -1.66
C ASP A 576 -8.15 -16.39 -2.87
N ILE A 577 -7.27 -16.20 -3.87
CA ILE A 577 -7.60 -15.54 -5.13
C ILE A 577 -8.31 -16.53 -6.07
N ASN A 578 -9.46 -16.13 -6.60
CA ASN A 578 -10.25 -16.89 -7.56
C ASN A 578 -10.63 -16.03 -8.77
N PRO A 579 -10.59 -16.56 -10.01
CA PRO A 579 -11.07 -15.85 -11.19
C PRO A 579 -12.61 -15.72 -11.18
N LYS A 580 -13.13 -14.67 -11.80
CA LYS A 580 -14.56 -14.50 -12.06
C LYS A 580 -15.14 -15.74 -12.77
N ARG A 581 -16.37 -16.15 -12.43
CA ARG A 581 -16.99 -17.41 -12.94
C ARG A 581 -17.02 -17.47 -14.47
N ASP A 582 -17.42 -16.37 -15.09
CA ASP A 582 -17.52 -16.13 -16.52
C ASP A 582 -16.20 -15.67 -17.18
N ALA A 583 -15.08 -15.66 -16.46
CA ALA A 583 -13.77 -15.39 -17.07
C ALA A 583 -13.41 -16.45 -18.12
N ILE A 584 -12.81 -16.02 -19.22
CA ILE A 584 -12.27 -16.90 -20.27
C ILE A 584 -11.13 -17.78 -19.73
N ALA A 585 -10.80 -18.85 -20.46
CA ALA A 585 -9.63 -19.69 -20.14
C ALA A 585 -8.33 -18.86 -20.23
N GLY A 586 -8.14 -18.18 -21.36
CA GLY A 586 -6.95 -17.41 -21.70
C GLY A 586 -5.73 -18.28 -22.00
N ILE A 587 -4.69 -17.69 -22.59
CA ILE A 587 -3.48 -18.40 -23.01
C ILE A 587 -2.27 -17.91 -22.19
N ILE A 588 -1.46 -18.86 -21.72
CA ILE A 588 -0.09 -18.61 -21.25
C ILE A 588 0.83 -19.36 -22.21
N LYS A 589 1.71 -18.62 -22.91
CA LYS A 589 2.72 -19.19 -23.81
C LYS A 589 4.11 -18.85 -23.27
N ILE A 590 5.06 -19.77 -23.37
CA ILE A 590 6.47 -19.52 -23.06
C ILE A 590 7.29 -19.86 -24.30
N GLU A 591 8.24 -19.00 -24.65
CA GLU A 591 9.16 -19.18 -25.77
C GLU A 591 10.61 -18.93 -25.32
N LEU A 592 11.53 -19.81 -25.73
CA LEU A 592 12.95 -19.72 -25.39
C LEU A 592 13.77 -19.35 -26.62
N GLY A 593 14.39 -18.18 -26.61
CA GLY A 593 15.29 -17.71 -27.68
C GLY A 593 16.75 -17.77 -27.25
N GLU A 594 17.67 -17.89 -28.21
CA GLU A 594 19.11 -17.89 -27.96
C GLU A 594 19.67 -16.48 -27.76
N THR A 595 18.97 -15.45 -28.27
CA THR A 595 19.33 -14.03 -28.16
C THR A 595 18.14 -13.17 -27.76
N LEU A 596 18.38 -11.95 -27.29
CA LEU A 596 17.31 -10.96 -27.04
C LEU A 596 16.63 -10.53 -28.36
N TRP A 597 17.32 -10.59 -29.49
CA TRP A 597 16.80 -10.21 -30.82
C TRP A 597 15.81 -11.23 -31.37
N GLU A 598 16.13 -12.52 -31.22
CA GLU A 598 15.22 -13.61 -31.56
C GLU A 598 13.95 -13.53 -30.71
N GLN A 599 14.08 -13.37 -29.39
CA GLN A 599 12.94 -13.17 -28.50
C GLN A 599 12.08 -11.96 -28.92
N ALA A 600 12.70 -10.86 -29.39
CA ALA A 600 11.99 -9.68 -29.82
C ALA A 600 11.17 -9.95 -31.10
N LYS A 601 11.75 -10.69 -32.06
CA LYS A 601 11.02 -11.18 -33.24
C LYS A 601 9.85 -12.08 -32.86
N THR A 602 10.07 -13.09 -32.02
CA THR A 602 9.01 -13.99 -31.54
C THR A 602 7.86 -13.24 -30.85
N ALA A 603 8.18 -12.22 -30.06
CA ALA A 603 7.19 -11.35 -29.44
C ALA A 603 6.36 -10.57 -30.47
N VAL A 604 7.02 -9.99 -31.48
CA VAL A 604 6.37 -9.22 -32.55
C VAL A 604 5.53 -10.12 -33.47
N ASP A 605 6.04 -11.30 -33.83
CA ASP A 605 5.31 -12.32 -34.59
C ASP A 605 4.03 -12.75 -33.86
N TRP A 606 4.11 -12.99 -32.55
CA TRP A 606 2.94 -13.36 -31.74
C TRP A 606 1.89 -12.26 -31.68
N ILE A 607 2.30 -10.99 -31.52
CA ILE A 607 1.38 -9.84 -31.52
C ILE A 607 0.66 -9.71 -32.87
N GLU A 608 1.39 -9.83 -33.99
CA GLU A 608 0.83 -9.76 -35.34
C GLU A 608 -0.15 -10.91 -35.63
N GLN A 609 0.22 -12.14 -35.26
CA GLN A 609 -0.64 -13.32 -35.40
C GLN A 609 -1.91 -13.23 -34.54
N LEU A 610 -1.83 -12.74 -33.31
CA LEU A 610 -2.99 -12.62 -32.43
C LEU A 610 -3.92 -11.49 -32.90
N LYS A 611 -3.34 -10.35 -33.32
CA LYS A 611 -4.09 -9.23 -33.86
C LYS A 611 -4.89 -9.60 -35.11
N SER A 612 -4.26 -10.31 -36.05
CA SER A 612 -4.87 -10.70 -37.33
C SER A 612 -6.00 -11.72 -37.15
N LYS A 613 -5.90 -12.62 -36.17
CA LYS A 613 -6.97 -13.60 -35.85
C LYS A 613 -8.19 -12.98 -35.16
N GLU A 614 -8.00 -12.00 -34.29
CA GLU A 614 -9.05 -11.48 -33.39
C GLU A 614 -9.44 -10.01 -33.65
N ASN A 615 -9.01 -9.42 -34.78
CA ASN A 615 -9.28 -8.04 -35.20
C ASN A 615 -8.99 -6.98 -34.10
N MET A 616 -7.91 -7.19 -33.35
CA MET A 616 -7.56 -6.37 -32.19
C MET A 616 -6.92 -5.02 -32.58
N LYS A 617 -6.91 -4.06 -31.65
CA LYS A 617 -6.17 -2.79 -31.77
C LYS A 617 -4.75 -2.97 -31.24
N TRP A 618 -3.79 -2.17 -31.72
CA TRP A 618 -2.42 -2.24 -31.19
C TRP A 618 -2.34 -1.87 -29.69
N SER A 619 -3.25 -0.99 -29.25
CA SER A 619 -3.41 -0.60 -27.84
C SER A 619 -3.94 -1.71 -26.91
N ASP A 620 -4.38 -2.84 -27.46
CA ASP A 620 -4.72 -4.03 -26.69
C ASP A 620 -3.47 -4.79 -26.20
N PHE A 621 -2.28 -4.43 -26.70
CA PHE A 621 -1.02 -5.11 -26.43
C PHE A 621 -0.07 -4.26 -25.58
N GLY A 622 0.49 -4.87 -24.53
CA GLY A 622 1.58 -4.31 -23.74
C GLY A 622 2.80 -5.22 -23.75
N ILE A 623 4.00 -4.68 -23.98
CA ILE A 623 5.27 -5.41 -23.83
C ILE A 623 5.96 -4.88 -22.57
N LEU A 624 6.16 -5.79 -21.62
CA LEU A 624 6.68 -5.53 -20.28
C LEU A 624 8.06 -6.16 -20.12
N TYR A 625 9.00 -5.41 -19.57
CA TYR A 625 10.39 -5.84 -19.39
C TYR A 625 10.97 -5.37 -18.05
N ARG A 626 12.04 -6.02 -17.60
CA ARG A 626 12.68 -5.71 -16.30
C ARG A 626 13.51 -4.42 -16.29
N TYR A 627 14.17 -4.09 -17.41
CA TYR A 627 15.07 -2.95 -17.53
C TYR A 627 14.77 -2.12 -18.78
N HIS A 628 14.90 -0.79 -18.70
CA HIS A 628 14.70 0.13 -19.81
C HIS A 628 15.54 -0.17 -21.06
N ALA A 629 16.71 -0.79 -20.94
CA ALA A 629 17.52 -1.15 -22.10
C ALA A 629 16.85 -2.20 -23.01
N PHE A 630 15.97 -3.06 -22.47
CA PHE A 630 15.28 -4.06 -23.27
C PHE A 630 14.26 -3.48 -24.27
N GLN A 631 13.88 -2.20 -24.13
CA GLN A 631 12.97 -1.55 -25.09
C GLN A 631 13.57 -1.43 -26.51
N PHE A 632 14.90 -1.39 -26.66
CA PHE A 632 15.56 -1.15 -27.94
C PHE A 632 15.43 -2.31 -28.94
N PRO A 633 15.76 -3.58 -28.61
CA PRO A 633 15.52 -4.70 -29.53
C PRO A 633 14.04 -4.90 -29.84
N ILE A 634 13.14 -4.60 -28.89
CA ILE A 634 11.69 -4.69 -29.08
C ILE A 634 11.21 -3.63 -30.10
N ALA A 635 11.57 -2.36 -29.90
CA ALA A 635 11.21 -1.27 -30.80
C ALA A 635 11.71 -1.53 -32.22
N MET A 636 13.00 -1.84 -32.37
CA MET A 636 13.58 -2.09 -33.69
C MET A 636 12.98 -3.31 -34.40
N ALA A 637 12.47 -4.31 -33.66
CA ALA A 637 11.69 -5.42 -34.23
C ALA A 637 10.27 -4.98 -34.66
N LEU A 638 9.59 -4.11 -33.89
CA LEU A 638 8.28 -3.55 -34.25
C LEU A 638 8.38 -2.61 -35.47
N ASP A 639 9.40 -1.75 -35.50
CA ASP A 639 9.75 -0.88 -36.62
C ASP A 639 9.97 -1.68 -37.91
N SER A 640 10.67 -2.83 -37.82
CA SER A 640 10.91 -3.71 -38.97
C SER A 640 9.63 -4.26 -39.64
N LYS A 641 8.49 -4.20 -38.93
CA LYS A 641 7.15 -4.54 -39.44
C LYS A 641 6.20 -3.35 -39.56
N ASN A 642 6.68 -2.12 -39.38
CA ASN A 642 5.86 -0.90 -39.35
C ASN A 642 4.73 -0.94 -38.30
N ILE A 643 4.97 -1.58 -37.15
CA ILE A 643 3.97 -1.70 -36.08
C ILE A 643 4.11 -0.50 -35.13
N PRO A 644 3.07 0.35 -34.97
CA PRO A 644 3.16 1.54 -34.14
C PRO A 644 3.34 1.16 -32.66
N HIS A 645 4.33 1.75 -32.00
CA HIS A 645 4.66 1.47 -30.60
C HIS A 645 5.03 2.75 -29.84
N SER A 646 5.05 2.66 -28.50
CA SER A 646 5.45 3.81 -27.66
C SER A 646 6.85 4.33 -28.00
N PRO A 647 7.04 5.66 -28.06
CA PRO A 647 8.27 6.27 -28.53
C PRO A 647 9.48 5.88 -27.67
N VAL A 648 10.55 5.45 -28.34
CA VAL A 648 11.81 5.03 -27.72
C VAL A 648 12.90 6.05 -28.03
N ASN A 649 13.51 6.62 -26.99
CA ASN A 649 14.61 7.56 -27.17
C ASN A 649 15.94 6.79 -27.41
N GLY A 650 16.24 6.57 -28.70
CA GLY A 650 17.45 5.87 -29.18
C GLY A 650 18.77 6.45 -28.66
N GLN A 651 18.84 7.76 -28.39
CA GLN A 651 20.05 8.40 -27.85
C GLN A 651 20.49 7.75 -26.54
N ARG A 652 19.56 7.34 -25.68
CA ARG A 652 19.88 6.83 -24.34
C ARG A 652 20.70 5.54 -24.35
N LEU A 653 20.63 4.73 -25.41
CA LEU A 653 21.44 3.50 -25.50
C LEU A 653 22.90 3.84 -25.82
N PHE A 654 23.14 4.47 -26.97
CA PHE A 654 24.50 4.72 -27.44
C PHE A 654 25.21 5.87 -26.69
N SER A 655 24.46 6.84 -26.14
CA SER A 655 25.04 7.90 -25.30
C SER A 655 25.52 7.43 -23.93
N SER A 656 25.14 6.20 -23.52
CA SER A 656 25.65 5.53 -22.33
C SER A 656 27.17 5.39 -22.37
N LYS A 657 27.78 5.10 -21.22
CA LYS A 657 29.24 4.92 -21.14
C LYS A 657 29.67 3.75 -22.05
N VAL A 658 29.02 2.59 -21.87
CA VAL A 658 29.19 1.38 -22.70
C VAL A 658 29.03 1.63 -24.20
N GLY A 659 27.97 2.35 -24.60
CA GLY A 659 27.69 2.64 -26.01
C GLY A 659 28.77 3.51 -26.67
N LYS A 660 29.27 4.52 -25.96
CA LYS A 660 30.40 5.35 -26.41
C LYS A 660 31.70 4.57 -26.44
N ASP A 661 31.94 3.73 -25.44
CA ASP A 661 33.17 2.95 -25.34
C ASP A 661 33.23 1.88 -26.46
N LEU A 662 32.10 1.23 -26.77
CA LEU A 662 31.95 0.35 -27.95
C LEU A 662 32.10 1.10 -29.27
N TYR A 663 31.55 2.32 -29.39
CA TYR A 663 31.73 3.15 -30.58
C TYR A 663 33.21 3.46 -30.81
N SER A 664 33.94 3.92 -29.79
CA SER A 664 35.38 4.19 -29.87
C SER A 664 36.21 2.96 -30.24
N TYR A 665 35.85 1.76 -29.72
CA TYR A 665 36.45 0.51 -30.18
C TYR A 665 36.24 0.29 -31.68
N LEU A 666 35.00 0.40 -32.17
CA LEU A 666 34.69 0.18 -33.58
C LEU A 666 35.29 1.27 -34.48
N THR A 667 35.37 2.54 -34.05
CA THR A 667 36.10 3.59 -34.78
C THR A 667 37.57 3.20 -34.93
N ILE A 668 38.28 2.85 -33.86
CA ILE A 668 39.70 2.48 -33.94
C ILE A 668 39.93 1.22 -34.80
N ILE A 669 38.98 0.27 -34.78
CA ILE A 669 39.09 -0.97 -35.56
C ILE A 669 38.75 -0.78 -37.05
N LEU A 670 37.69 -0.04 -37.40
CA LEU A 670 37.16 0.07 -38.77
C LEU A 670 37.63 1.33 -39.51
N ARG A 671 37.98 2.38 -38.77
CA ARG A 671 38.23 3.76 -39.22
C ARG A 671 39.34 4.39 -38.38
N THR A 672 40.48 3.71 -38.30
CA THR A 672 41.60 4.07 -37.41
C THR A 672 42.08 5.51 -37.60
N ASP A 673 42.02 6.02 -38.84
CA ASP A 673 42.45 7.38 -39.20
C ASP A 673 41.42 8.47 -38.78
N ASP A 674 40.15 8.10 -38.60
CA ASP A 674 39.08 8.98 -38.09
C ASP A 674 39.04 9.02 -36.55
N ALA A 675 39.78 8.13 -35.87
CA ALA A 675 39.74 8.00 -34.42
C ALA A 675 40.39 9.19 -33.71
N ARG A 676 39.68 9.78 -32.74
CA ARG A 676 40.16 10.96 -32.00
C ARG A 676 40.85 10.55 -30.71
N LYS A 677 41.58 11.48 -30.10
CA LYS A 677 42.22 11.32 -28.77
C LYS A 677 41.28 10.73 -27.70
N ASP A 678 40.04 11.19 -27.65
CA ASP A 678 39.04 10.70 -26.70
C ASP A 678 38.69 9.21 -26.91
N ASP A 679 38.73 8.74 -28.15
CA ASP A 679 38.43 7.36 -28.51
C ASP A 679 39.54 6.42 -28.01
N TYR A 680 40.82 6.81 -28.19
CA TYR A 680 41.96 6.11 -27.61
C TYR A 680 41.91 6.11 -26.07
N SER A 681 41.57 7.26 -25.47
CA SER A 681 41.40 7.37 -24.02
C SER A 681 40.34 6.39 -23.48
N ARG A 682 39.19 6.26 -24.17
CA ARG A 682 38.12 5.32 -23.76
C ARG A 682 38.57 3.87 -23.76
N ILE A 683 39.15 3.40 -24.87
CA ILE A 683 39.54 1.98 -25.01
C ILE A 683 40.74 1.59 -24.11
N LEU A 684 41.54 2.56 -23.66
CA LEU A 684 42.58 2.34 -22.67
C LEU A 684 42.04 2.35 -21.24
N ASN A 685 41.02 3.16 -20.94
CA ASN A 685 40.38 3.23 -19.63
C ASN A 685 39.45 2.04 -19.30
N ARG A 686 39.06 1.25 -20.30
CA ARG A 686 38.23 0.05 -20.16
C ARG A 686 38.72 -0.99 -21.16
N PRO A 687 39.10 -2.22 -20.76
CA PRO A 687 38.97 -2.81 -19.44
C PRO A 687 40.13 -2.48 -18.47
N ASN A 688 41.18 -1.79 -18.92
CA ASN A 688 42.43 -1.69 -18.17
C ASN A 688 42.35 -0.67 -17.02
N LYS A 689 42.17 -1.19 -15.79
CA LYS A 689 42.10 -0.39 -14.54
C LYS A 689 43.44 0.26 -14.16
N TYR A 690 44.56 -0.20 -14.73
CA TYR A 690 45.92 0.03 -14.22
C TYR A 690 46.75 1.10 -14.95
N PHE A 691 46.37 1.52 -16.16
CA PHE A 691 47.12 2.53 -16.89
C PHE A 691 46.94 3.92 -16.26
N ARG A 692 48.06 4.56 -15.92
CA ARG A 692 48.09 5.92 -15.36
C ARG A 692 47.61 6.96 -16.38
N SER A 693 47.04 8.07 -15.92
CA SER A 693 46.51 9.12 -16.79
C SER A 693 47.59 9.77 -17.65
N ASP A 694 48.81 9.95 -17.12
CA ASP A 694 49.94 10.56 -17.84
C ASP A 694 50.41 9.75 -19.05
N ILE A 695 50.13 8.44 -19.10
CA ILE A 695 50.36 7.57 -20.26
C ILE A 695 49.22 7.76 -21.27
N ILE A 696 47.96 7.72 -20.81
CA ILE A 696 46.76 7.80 -21.66
C ILE A 696 46.66 9.17 -22.34
N ASP A 697 46.94 10.25 -21.60
CA ASP A 697 46.83 11.63 -22.08
C ASP A 697 47.86 11.99 -23.18
N ARG A 698 48.89 11.15 -23.38
CA ARG A 698 49.88 11.29 -24.46
C ARG A 698 49.49 10.58 -25.75
N ILE A 699 48.49 9.69 -25.71
CA ILE A 699 48.08 8.88 -26.85
C ILE A 699 46.94 9.60 -27.58
N SER A 700 47.16 9.92 -28.85
CA SER A 700 46.19 10.66 -29.70
C SER A 700 45.94 10.03 -31.07
N SER A 701 46.78 9.07 -31.47
CA SER A 701 46.72 8.32 -32.73
C SER A 701 47.23 6.90 -32.57
N TRP A 702 46.97 6.03 -33.55
CA TRP A 702 47.44 4.65 -33.58
C TRP A 702 48.98 4.54 -33.48
N ASP A 703 49.72 5.37 -34.20
CA ASP A 703 51.18 5.39 -34.12
C ASP A 703 51.69 5.81 -32.74
N SER A 704 51.02 6.75 -32.09
CA SER A 704 51.36 7.15 -30.71
C SER A 704 51.08 6.03 -29.69
N LEU A 705 50.06 5.19 -29.95
CA LEU A 705 49.73 4.02 -29.13
C LEU A 705 50.80 2.92 -29.28
N ILE A 706 51.22 2.62 -30.52
CA ILE A 706 52.33 1.68 -30.77
C ILE A 706 53.62 2.21 -30.13
N GLY A 707 53.98 3.47 -30.43
CA GLY A 707 55.18 4.12 -29.94
C GLY A 707 55.26 4.22 -28.42
N ALA A 708 54.12 4.30 -27.72
CA ALA A 708 54.07 4.30 -26.26
C ALA A 708 54.73 3.07 -25.65
N THR A 709 54.67 1.89 -26.29
CA THR A 709 55.36 0.69 -25.79
C THR A 709 56.87 0.83 -25.66
N CYS A 710 57.51 1.66 -26.50
CA CYS A 710 58.96 1.85 -26.50
C CYS A 710 59.45 2.95 -25.54
N GLN A 711 58.56 3.72 -24.92
CA GLN A 711 58.92 4.89 -24.11
C GLN A 711 59.62 4.53 -22.79
N SER A 712 60.44 5.45 -22.29
CA SER A 712 61.05 5.45 -20.97
C SER A 712 60.04 5.88 -19.90
N GLY A 713 60.07 5.23 -18.72
CA GLY A 713 59.16 5.53 -17.60
C GLY A 713 57.93 4.63 -17.47
N LEU A 714 57.80 3.61 -18.32
CA LEU A 714 56.86 2.48 -18.15
C LEU A 714 57.54 1.33 -17.41
N CYS A 715 56.81 0.69 -16.50
CA CYS A 715 57.22 -0.56 -15.87
C CYS A 715 57.14 -1.72 -16.87
N ASN A 716 57.94 -2.78 -16.70
CA ASN A 716 57.94 -3.94 -17.59
C ASN A 716 56.53 -4.55 -17.78
N TRP A 717 55.75 -4.64 -16.71
CA TRP A 717 54.37 -5.16 -16.75
C TRP A 717 53.38 -4.18 -17.43
N GLU A 718 53.57 -2.85 -17.31
CA GLU A 718 52.77 -1.84 -18.03
C GLU A 718 53.02 -1.98 -19.54
N ARG A 719 54.29 -2.10 -19.94
CA ARG A 719 54.73 -2.31 -21.32
C ARG A 719 54.19 -3.62 -21.91
N GLU A 720 54.25 -4.71 -21.15
CA GLU A 720 53.71 -6.02 -21.57
C GLU A 720 52.18 -5.97 -21.76
N LYS A 721 51.44 -5.39 -20.80
CA LYS A 721 49.98 -5.21 -20.91
C LYS A 721 49.60 -4.35 -22.12
N LEU A 722 50.31 -3.26 -22.36
CA LEU A 722 50.06 -2.38 -23.50
C LEU A 722 50.36 -3.08 -24.83
N SER A 723 51.48 -3.81 -24.93
CA SER A 723 51.84 -4.60 -26.12
C SER A 723 50.78 -5.68 -26.42
N ASN A 724 50.31 -6.41 -25.39
CA ASN A 724 49.29 -7.43 -25.57
C ASN A 724 47.93 -6.81 -25.96
N PHE A 725 47.57 -5.65 -25.41
CA PHE A 725 46.37 -4.91 -25.83
C PHE A 725 46.44 -4.47 -27.31
N ILE A 726 47.59 -3.95 -27.76
CA ILE A 726 47.79 -3.56 -29.17
C ILE A 726 47.62 -4.77 -30.10
N LYS A 727 48.26 -5.91 -29.80
CA LYS A 727 48.11 -7.16 -30.58
C LYS A 727 46.65 -7.60 -30.71
N ILE A 728 45.87 -7.49 -29.63
CA ILE A 728 44.43 -7.81 -29.66
C ILE A 728 43.68 -6.87 -30.61
N ILE A 729 43.94 -5.56 -30.58
CA ILE A 729 43.30 -4.62 -31.50
C ILE A 729 43.75 -4.84 -32.95
N GLU A 730 45.01 -5.18 -33.20
CA GLU A 730 45.51 -5.56 -34.53
C GLU A 730 44.82 -6.82 -35.08
N LEU A 731 44.67 -7.86 -34.25
CA LEU A 731 43.92 -9.06 -34.59
C LEU A 731 42.47 -8.73 -34.95
N LEU A 732 41.82 -7.88 -34.15
CA LEU A 732 40.43 -7.45 -34.39
C LEU A 732 40.31 -6.61 -35.68
N ARG A 733 41.30 -5.78 -36.03
CA ARG A 733 41.38 -5.06 -37.32
C ARG A 733 41.48 -6.03 -38.50
N GLN A 734 42.32 -7.05 -38.42
CA GLN A 734 42.44 -8.09 -39.46
C GLN A 734 41.14 -8.88 -39.63
N VAL A 735 40.48 -9.24 -38.52
CA VAL A 735 39.18 -9.93 -38.54
C VAL A 735 38.07 -9.05 -39.13
N ALA A 736 38.04 -7.75 -38.81
CA ALA A 736 37.03 -6.83 -39.34
C ALA A 736 37.08 -6.72 -40.87
N ASN A 737 38.28 -6.70 -41.46
CA ASN A 737 38.48 -6.70 -42.92
C ASN A 737 37.95 -7.98 -43.61
N SER A 738 37.64 -9.05 -42.87
CA SER A 738 37.25 -10.35 -43.41
C SER A 738 35.73 -10.54 -43.59
N SER A 739 34.96 -9.45 -43.74
CA SER A 739 33.49 -9.46 -43.92
C SER A 739 32.72 -10.20 -42.81
N ILE A 740 33.13 -9.99 -41.55
CA ILE A 740 32.46 -10.52 -40.36
C ILE A 740 31.13 -9.78 -40.08
N SER A 741 30.15 -10.45 -39.46
CA SER A 741 28.90 -9.80 -39.04
C SER A 741 29.08 -8.97 -37.76
N PRO A 742 28.27 -7.92 -37.54
CA PRO A 742 28.29 -7.10 -36.33
C PRO A 742 28.19 -7.86 -35.01
N SER A 743 27.37 -8.90 -34.93
CA SER A 743 27.23 -9.73 -33.73
C SER A 743 28.52 -10.49 -33.42
N LEU A 744 29.04 -11.25 -34.40
CA LEU A 744 30.27 -12.02 -34.25
C LEU A 744 31.50 -11.13 -33.96
N MET A 745 31.51 -9.90 -34.47
CA MET A 745 32.58 -8.94 -34.19
C MET A 745 32.54 -8.44 -32.74
N LEU A 746 31.35 -8.11 -32.21
CA LEU A 746 31.18 -7.71 -30.81
C LEU A 746 31.44 -8.88 -29.85
N ASP A 747 31.04 -10.10 -30.22
CA ASP A 747 31.33 -11.30 -29.43
C ASP A 747 32.84 -11.60 -29.36
N LYS A 748 33.58 -11.44 -30.47
CA LYS A 748 35.05 -11.52 -30.48
C LYS A 748 35.69 -10.42 -29.65
N LEU A 749 35.27 -9.16 -29.83
CA LEU A 749 35.73 -8.02 -29.02
C LEU A 749 35.55 -8.30 -27.52
N ASN A 750 34.39 -8.85 -27.12
CA ASN A 750 34.14 -9.23 -25.74
C ASN A 750 35.00 -10.43 -25.29
N THR A 751 35.22 -11.42 -26.14
CA THR A 751 36.00 -12.63 -25.81
C THR A 751 37.46 -12.28 -25.52
N GLU A 752 38.09 -11.46 -26.35
CA GLU A 752 39.49 -11.06 -26.21
C GLU A 752 39.72 -10.07 -25.05
N LEU A 753 38.78 -9.15 -24.83
CA LEU A 753 38.95 -8.05 -23.85
C LEU A 753 38.13 -8.21 -22.56
N LYS A 754 37.31 -9.26 -22.45
CA LYS A 754 36.45 -9.55 -21.28
C LYS A 754 35.60 -8.35 -20.86
N LEU A 755 35.05 -7.62 -21.82
CA LEU A 755 34.34 -6.36 -21.57
C LEU A 755 33.10 -6.55 -20.69
N ILE A 756 32.29 -7.60 -20.91
CA ILE A 756 31.12 -7.91 -20.07
C ILE A 756 31.53 -8.20 -18.62
N GLU A 757 32.58 -9.01 -18.39
CA GLU A 757 33.11 -9.26 -17.04
C GLU A 757 33.54 -7.94 -16.38
N PHE A 758 34.31 -7.11 -17.10
CA PHE A 758 34.74 -5.80 -16.63
C PHE A 758 33.58 -4.84 -16.34
N TYR A 759 32.52 -4.83 -17.15
CA TYR A 759 31.33 -4.00 -16.90
C TYR A 759 30.50 -4.52 -15.72
N LYS A 760 30.43 -5.85 -15.51
CA LYS A 760 29.80 -6.47 -14.34
C LYS A 760 30.54 -6.09 -13.05
N ASP A 761 31.87 -6.20 -13.05
CA ASP A 761 32.81 -5.75 -12.01
C ASP A 761 32.75 -4.25 -11.68
N GLN A 762 32.32 -3.43 -12.63
CA GLN A 762 32.22 -1.98 -12.50
C GLN A 762 30.76 -1.51 -12.36
N SER A 763 29.81 -2.44 -12.38
CA SER A 763 28.39 -2.10 -12.27
C SER A 763 28.11 -1.53 -10.89
N ARG A 764 27.65 -0.28 -10.85
CA ARG A 764 27.20 0.36 -9.61
C ARG A 764 25.91 -0.34 -9.15
N GLN A 765 25.68 -0.39 -7.85
CA GLN A 765 24.30 -0.55 -7.36
C GLN A 765 23.53 0.70 -7.81
N PHE A 766 22.57 0.53 -8.72
CA PHE A 766 21.79 1.66 -9.23
C PHE A 766 20.65 1.98 -8.28
N THR A 767 20.49 3.25 -7.94
CA THR A 767 19.35 3.77 -7.16
C THR A 767 18.02 3.72 -7.91
N ASP A 768 18.04 3.35 -9.19
CA ASP A 768 16.90 3.18 -10.07
C ASP A 768 16.92 1.75 -10.62
N LEU A 769 16.04 0.89 -10.10
CA LEU A 769 16.00 -0.54 -10.46
C LEU A 769 15.62 -0.78 -11.93
N ASP A 770 14.93 0.15 -12.59
CA ASP A 770 14.56 0.01 -14.00
C ASP A 770 15.76 0.30 -14.93
N LYS A 771 16.87 0.81 -14.40
CA LYS A 771 18.09 1.05 -15.15
C LYS A 771 18.93 -0.22 -15.25
N ALA A 772 19.16 -0.67 -16.48
CA ALA A 772 20.09 -1.75 -16.78
C ALA A 772 21.52 -1.41 -16.29
N SER A 773 22.23 -2.42 -15.80
CA SER A 773 23.67 -2.30 -15.54
C SER A 773 24.49 -2.30 -16.84
N ASP A 774 25.73 -1.81 -16.77
CA ASP A 774 26.60 -1.62 -17.94
C ASP A 774 26.78 -2.92 -18.77
N ASP A 775 26.84 -4.07 -18.11
CA ASP A 775 26.88 -5.41 -18.74
C ASP A 775 25.59 -5.73 -19.53
N ILE A 776 24.42 -5.41 -18.98
CA ILE A 776 23.12 -5.61 -19.68
C ILE A 776 22.99 -4.63 -20.85
N ILE A 777 23.52 -3.40 -20.73
CA ILE A 777 23.59 -2.46 -21.85
C ILE A 777 24.47 -3.01 -22.97
N PHE A 778 25.60 -3.65 -22.64
CA PHE A 778 26.47 -4.33 -23.61
C PHE A 778 25.73 -5.45 -24.33
N GLU A 779 25.07 -6.35 -23.59
CA GLU A 779 24.26 -7.45 -24.16
C GLU A 779 23.16 -6.94 -25.09
N VAL A 780 22.51 -5.81 -24.75
CA VAL A 780 21.51 -5.17 -25.62
C VAL A 780 22.13 -4.62 -26.90
N ILE A 781 23.33 -4.04 -26.85
CA ILE A 781 24.03 -3.55 -28.05
C ILE A 781 24.47 -4.73 -28.95
N CYS A 782 24.97 -5.82 -28.38
CA CYS A 782 25.21 -7.07 -29.12
C CYS A 782 23.91 -7.61 -29.74
N SER A 783 22.79 -7.56 -29.02
CA SER A 783 21.51 -8.02 -29.54
C SER A 783 21.05 -7.24 -30.76
N ILE A 784 21.08 -5.90 -30.73
CA ILE A 784 20.59 -5.10 -31.87
C ILE A 784 21.51 -5.23 -33.09
N SER A 785 22.79 -5.57 -32.90
CA SER A 785 23.73 -5.74 -34.02
C SER A 785 23.35 -6.91 -34.95
N TYR A 786 22.59 -7.92 -34.47
CA TYR A 786 22.00 -8.99 -35.30
C TYR A 786 20.99 -8.53 -36.36
N ASN A 787 20.53 -7.27 -36.32
CA ASN A 787 19.69 -6.71 -37.38
C ASN A 787 20.51 -6.27 -38.62
N PHE A 788 21.83 -6.12 -38.46
CA PHE A 788 22.71 -5.55 -39.48
C PHE A 788 23.54 -6.66 -40.15
N LYS A 789 23.67 -6.60 -41.47
CA LYS A 789 24.42 -7.60 -42.24
C LYS A 789 25.90 -7.28 -42.35
N LYS A 790 26.26 -5.99 -42.36
CA LYS A 790 27.64 -5.50 -42.50
C LYS A 790 28.07 -4.66 -41.30
N MET A 791 29.38 -4.60 -41.06
CA MET A 791 29.98 -3.77 -40.01
C MET A 791 29.72 -2.28 -40.24
N GLU A 792 29.78 -1.83 -41.49
CA GLU A 792 29.64 -0.43 -41.89
C GLU A 792 28.22 0.08 -41.58
N ASP A 793 27.19 -0.69 -41.94
CA ASP A 793 25.78 -0.35 -41.69
C ASP A 793 25.52 -0.13 -40.17
N PHE A 794 26.10 -0.99 -39.33
CA PHE A 794 25.99 -0.88 -37.87
C PHE A 794 26.81 0.29 -37.32
N TYR A 795 28.05 0.46 -37.79
CA TYR A 795 28.93 1.55 -37.39
C TYR A 795 28.33 2.93 -37.72
N GLU A 796 27.68 3.07 -38.88
CA GLU A 796 26.98 4.31 -39.25
C GLU A 796 25.66 4.54 -38.51
N TYR A 797 25.02 3.48 -38.01
CA TYR A 797 23.79 3.57 -37.21
C TYR A 797 24.06 4.16 -35.81
N MET A 798 25.17 3.75 -35.17
CA MET A 798 25.56 4.24 -33.83
C MET A 798 25.62 5.79 -33.71
N PRO A 799 26.31 6.55 -34.59
CA PRO A 799 26.38 8.00 -34.51
C PRO A 799 25.06 8.67 -34.89
N LYS A 800 24.25 8.09 -35.79
CA LYS A 800 22.90 8.59 -36.08
C LYS A 800 22.09 8.62 -34.77
N CYS A 801 22.12 7.54 -33.99
CA CYS A 801 21.48 7.53 -32.67
C CYS A 801 22.14 8.45 -31.62
N LEU A 802 23.44 8.78 -31.73
CA LEU A 802 24.14 9.67 -30.79
C LEU A 802 23.83 11.16 -31.02
N PHE A 803 23.64 11.58 -32.26
CA PHE A 803 23.61 12.99 -32.67
C PHE A 803 22.29 13.46 -33.28
N ASP A 804 21.38 12.56 -33.64
CA ASP A 804 20.04 12.94 -34.08
C ASP A 804 19.28 13.64 -32.93
N ASN A 805 18.84 14.88 -33.15
CA ASN A 805 18.07 15.68 -32.19
C ASN A 805 16.63 15.16 -32.14
N GLY A 806 16.46 13.98 -31.53
CA GLY A 806 15.20 13.24 -31.55
C GLY A 806 14.00 14.09 -31.13
N VAL A 807 12.87 13.83 -31.81
CA VAL A 807 11.55 14.40 -31.51
C VAL A 807 11.32 14.47 -30.01
N LYS A 808 10.96 15.64 -29.47
CA LYS A 808 10.76 15.74 -28.03
C LYS A 808 9.59 14.85 -27.64
N LEU A 809 9.69 14.20 -26.48
CA LEU A 809 8.56 13.49 -25.89
C LEU A 809 7.35 14.42 -25.61
N GLU A 810 7.58 15.74 -25.64
CA GLU A 810 6.59 16.81 -25.53
C GLU A 810 5.82 17.08 -26.84
N ASP A 811 6.36 16.68 -28.00
CA ASP A 811 5.75 16.94 -29.33
C ASP A 811 4.70 15.87 -29.74
N TYR A 812 4.54 14.80 -28.93
CA TYR A 812 3.51 13.78 -29.14
C TYR A 812 2.18 14.20 -28.49
N GLU A 813 1.22 14.66 -29.31
CA GLU A 813 -0.14 14.93 -28.86
C GLU A 813 -0.77 13.72 -28.11
N GLU A 814 -1.41 13.96 -26.97
CA GLU A 814 -2.06 12.91 -26.16
C GLU A 814 -3.13 12.08 -26.91
N GLY A 815 -3.58 12.55 -28.07
CA GLY A 815 -4.49 11.84 -28.96
C GLY A 815 -3.86 10.65 -29.71
N ILE A 816 -2.58 10.75 -30.10
CA ILE A 816 -1.89 9.73 -30.94
C ILE A 816 -1.58 8.46 -30.13
N LEU A 817 -1.28 8.63 -28.84
CA LEU A 817 -0.91 7.57 -27.88
C LEU A 817 -1.97 6.45 -27.67
N ARG A 818 -3.12 6.47 -28.36
CA ARG A 818 -4.23 5.52 -28.17
C ARG A 818 -4.31 4.38 -29.19
N LYS A 819 -3.41 4.32 -30.19
CA LYS A 819 -3.45 3.31 -31.28
C LYS A 819 -2.13 2.54 -31.48
N GLU A 820 -1.30 2.44 -30.44
CA GLU A 820 0.05 1.85 -30.48
C GLU A 820 0.22 0.70 -29.46
N VAL A 821 1.18 -0.20 -29.70
CA VAL A 821 1.67 -1.20 -28.73
C VAL A 821 2.41 -0.49 -27.60
N LYS A 822 2.07 -0.81 -26.35
CA LYS A 822 2.64 -0.12 -25.18
C LYS A 822 3.89 -0.78 -24.65
N LEU A 823 5.01 -0.07 -24.71
CA LEU A 823 6.28 -0.49 -24.11
C LEU A 823 6.39 0.08 -22.68
N SER A 824 6.71 -0.75 -21.69
CA SER A 824 6.85 -0.31 -20.29
C SER A 824 7.76 -1.22 -19.48
N THR A 825 8.46 -0.68 -18.51
CA THR A 825 9.02 -1.50 -17.43
C THR A 825 7.89 -2.07 -16.56
N ILE A 826 8.16 -3.18 -15.87
CA ILE A 826 7.18 -3.81 -14.96
C ILE A 826 6.82 -2.87 -13.81
N HIS A 827 7.80 -2.18 -13.21
CA HIS A 827 7.56 -1.17 -12.17
C HIS A 827 6.66 -0.03 -12.68
N ALA A 828 6.92 0.50 -13.88
CA ALA A 828 6.07 1.53 -14.49
C ALA A 828 4.72 0.99 -15.00
N ALA A 829 4.54 -0.33 -15.08
CA ALA A 829 3.28 -0.98 -15.44
C ALA A 829 2.40 -1.34 -14.23
N LYS A 830 2.91 -1.21 -12.99
CA LYS A 830 2.07 -1.34 -11.79
C LYS A 830 0.89 -0.38 -11.85
N GLY A 831 -0.30 -0.88 -11.49
CA GLY A 831 -1.58 -0.19 -11.65
C GLY A 831 -2.17 -0.19 -13.07
N LYS A 832 -1.39 -0.43 -14.12
CA LYS A 832 -1.91 -0.63 -15.50
C LYS A 832 -2.44 -2.06 -15.70
N GLU A 833 -3.06 -2.28 -16.86
CA GLU A 833 -3.62 -3.55 -17.32
C GLU A 833 -3.75 -3.52 -18.86
N PHE A 834 -3.58 -4.69 -19.51
CA PHE A 834 -3.61 -4.85 -20.97
C PHE A 834 -4.34 -6.14 -21.35
N ASN A 835 -5.03 -6.15 -22.49
CA ASN A 835 -5.73 -7.35 -22.97
C ASN A 835 -4.74 -8.50 -23.21
N ASN A 836 -3.62 -8.21 -23.88
CA ASN A 836 -2.56 -9.16 -24.16
C ASN A 836 -1.21 -8.60 -23.72
N VAL A 837 -0.38 -9.43 -23.10
CA VAL A 837 0.94 -9.02 -22.60
C VAL A 837 2.05 -9.89 -23.18
N VAL A 838 3.17 -9.27 -23.54
CA VAL A 838 4.45 -9.98 -23.64
C VAL A 838 5.27 -9.62 -22.40
N TYR A 839 5.64 -10.60 -21.59
CA TYR A 839 6.70 -10.47 -20.59
C TYR A 839 8.02 -10.81 -21.31
N PHE A 840 8.80 -9.80 -21.63
CA PHE A 840 10.04 -9.95 -22.38
C PHE A 840 11.23 -10.21 -21.46
N ASN A 841 11.97 -11.28 -21.77
CA ASN A 841 13.24 -11.68 -21.17
C ASN A 841 13.18 -11.98 -19.65
N LEU A 842 12.40 -13.00 -19.25
CA LEU A 842 12.41 -13.59 -17.91
C LEU A 842 13.61 -14.57 -17.74
N SER A 843 14.82 -14.01 -17.76
CA SER A 843 16.08 -14.75 -17.57
C SER A 843 16.56 -14.71 -16.12
N ALA A 844 17.49 -15.62 -15.79
CA ALA A 844 18.12 -15.64 -14.47
C ALA A 844 18.99 -14.39 -14.24
N ASP A 845 18.98 -13.89 -13.00
CA ASP A 845 19.86 -12.81 -12.54
C ASP A 845 20.77 -13.35 -11.43
N ASP A 846 22.07 -13.44 -11.71
CA ASP A 846 23.10 -13.98 -10.80
C ASP A 846 23.23 -13.18 -9.49
N LYS A 847 22.61 -11.99 -9.41
CA LYS A 847 22.64 -11.11 -8.23
C LYS A 847 21.68 -11.56 -7.13
N LEU A 848 20.69 -12.42 -7.44
CA LEU A 848 19.69 -12.92 -6.49
C LEU A 848 20.26 -14.01 -5.56
N LYS A 849 21.03 -13.55 -4.57
CA LYS A 849 21.71 -14.41 -3.59
C LYS A 849 20.87 -14.68 -2.35
N GLU A 850 20.14 -13.68 -1.85
CA GLU A 850 19.33 -13.82 -0.65
C GLU A 850 17.89 -14.23 -0.99
N ASP A 851 17.26 -14.99 -0.09
CA ASP A 851 15.83 -15.35 -0.22
C ASP A 851 14.93 -14.11 -0.25
N THR A 852 15.35 -13.03 0.42
CA THR A 852 14.71 -11.71 0.40
C THR A 852 14.66 -11.10 -1.00
N ASP A 853 15.79 -11.10 -1.72
CA ASP A 853 15.86 -10.61 -3.10
C ASP A 853 15.01 -11.46 -4.05
N LYS A 854 15.09 -12.80 -3.86
CA LYS A 854 14.26 -13.75 -4.61
C LYS A 854 12.77 -13.53 -4.38
N GLU A 855 12.34 -13.27 -3.14
CA GLU A 855 10.93 -12.96 -2.88
C GLU A 855 10.48 -11.64 -3.53
N GLU A 856 11.35 -10.61 -3.62
CA GLU A 856 11.01 -9.34 -4.30
C GLU A 856 10.95 -9.51 -5.83
N GLU A 857 11.93 -10.13 -6.49
CA GLU A 857 11.84 -10.40 -7.94
C GLU A 857 10.73 -11.40 -8.31
N ARG A 858 10.33 -12.30 -7.39
CA ARG A 858 9.11 -13.10 -7.54
C ARG A 858 7.84 -12.23 -7.50
N ARG A 859 7.78 -11.20 -6.64
CA ARG A 859 6.70 -10.17 -6.65
C ARG A 859 6.74 -9.35 -7.95
N VAL A 860 7.91 -8.97 -8.47
CA VAL A 860 8.06 -8.31 -9.78
C VAL A 860 7.49 -9.21 -10.90
N THR A 861 7.85 -10.49 -10.91
CA THR A 861 7.33 -11.47 -11.87
C THR A 861 5.80 -11.62 -11.75
N TYR A 862 5.26 -11.72 -10.54
CA TYR A 862 3.82 -11.75 -10.27
C TYR A 862 3.10 -10.48 -10.75
N VAL A 863 3.66 -9.29 -10.51
CA VAL A 863 3.10 -8.02 -11.00
C VAL A 863 3.03 -8.03 -12.53
N GLY A 864 4.12 -8.43 -13.21
CA GLY A 864 4.18 -8.52 -14.67
C GLY A 864 3.12 -9.47 -15.25
N VAL A 865 3.03 -10.70 -14.72
CA VAL A 865 2.03 -11.69 -15.15
C VAL A 865 0.60 -11.19 -14.92
N THR A 866 0.32 -10.54 -13.78
CA THR A 866 -1.02 -10.02 -13.43
C THR A 866 -1.40 -8.69 -14.09
N ARG A 867 -0.59 -8.18 -15.04
CA ARG A 867 -0.99 -7.09 -15.93
C ARG A 867 -1.87 -7.57 -17.09
N ALA A 868 -1.78 -8.85 -17.44
CA ALA A 868 -2.53 -9.45 -18.52
C ALA A 868 -3.99 -9.73 -18.11
N MET A 869 -4.93 -9.36 -18.98
CA MET A 869 -6.34 -9.76 -18.85
C MET A 869 -6.57 -11.13 -19.49
N ASN A 870 -6.28 -11.27 -20.79
CA ASN A 870 -6.67 -12.45 -21.57
C ASN A 870 -5.50 -13.40 -21.74
N ASN A 871 -4.45 -12.92 -22.41
CA ASN A 871 -3.34 -13.76 -22.89
C ASN A 871 -1.98 -13.17 -22.48
N ILE A 872 -1.01 -14.05 -22.24
CA ILE A 872 0.38 -13.68 -21.99
C ILE A 872 1.37 -14.59 -22.72
N LEU A 873 2.34 -13.98 -23.39
CA LEU A 873 3.57 -14.61 -23.85
C LEU A 873 4.70 -14.24 -22.88
N ILE A 874 5.52 -15.20 -22.47
CA ILE A 874 6.75 -14.96 -21.72
C ILE A 874 7.93 -15.42 -22.58
N THR A 875 8.91 -14.55 -22.81
CA THR A 875 10.16 -14.93 -23.49
C THR A 875 11.30 -15.05 -22.47
N ALA A 876 12.25 -15.95 -22.69
CA ALA A 876 13.48 -16.03 -21.88
C ALA A 876 14.69 -16.51 -22.70
N LEU A 877 15.91 -16.24 -22.23
CA LEU A 877 17.12 -16.81 -22.82
C LEU A 877 17.23 -18.32 -22.54
N LYS A 878 17.35 -19.10 -23.61
CA LYS A 878 17.47 -20.58 -23.60
C LYS A 878 18.64 -21.10 -22.76
N GLN A 879 19.74 -20.33 -22.68
CA GLN A 879 20.95 -20.67 -21.93
C GLN A 879 20.77 -20.48 -20.42
N ARG A 880 20.06 -19.42 -20.00
CA ARG A 880 19.87 -19.01 -18.59
C ARG A 880 18.42 -18.54 -18.30
N PRO A 881 17.41 -19.44 -18.38
CA PRO A 881 16.03 -19.10 -18.01
C PRO A 881 15.93 -18.85 -16.50
N SER A 882 15.04 -17.95 -16.07
CA SER A 882 14.79 -17.68 -14.65
C SER A 882 14.22 -18.91 -13.92
N GLU A 883 14.53 -19.08 -12.64
CA GLU A 883 13.87 -20.09 -11.79
C GLU A 883 12.35 -19.85 -11.70
N PHE A 884 11.92 -18.58 -11.71
CA PHE A 884 10.50 -18.19 -11.69
C PHE A 884 9.74 -18.63 -12.95
N LEU A 885 10.42 -18.92 -14.05
CA LEU A 885 9.80 -19.50 -15.25
C LEU A 885 9.16 -20.86 -14.93
N ARG A 886 9.86 -21.69 -14.12
CA ARG A 886 9.35 -22.98 -13.65
C ARG A 886 8.21 -22.80 -12.66
N GLU A 887 8.29 -21.80 -11.78
CA GLU A 887 7.23 -21.49 -10.81
C GLU A 887 5.96 -20.91 -11.45
N VAL A 888 6.04 -20.25 -12.62
CA VAL A 888 4.86 -19.93 -13.43
C VAL A 888 4.35 -21.18 -14.15
N ALA A 889 5.24 -21.96 -14.77
CA ALA A 889 4.90 -23.09 -15.62
C ALA A 889 4.26 -24.29 -14.87
N PHE A 890 4.90 -24.78 -13.82
CA PHE A 890 4.64 -26.10 -13.24
C PHE A 890 3.68 -26.08 -12.05
N ASN A 891 2.47 -25.52 -12.22
CA ASN A 891 1.44 -25.62 -11.18
C ASN A 891 0.99 -27.08 -11.00
N PRO A 892 1.22 -27.72 -9.83
CA PRO A 892 0.95 -29.15 -9.65
C PRO A 892 -0.55 -29.45 -9.50
N SER A 893 -1.39 -28.45 -9.23
CA SER A 893 -2.86 -28.57 -9.33
C SER A 893 -3.35 -28.69 -10.79
N LEU A 894 -2.44 -28.49 -11.76
CA LEU A 894 -2.60 -28.73 -13.19
C LEU A 894 -1.63 -29.84 -13.67
N LYS A 895 -1.23 -30.77 -12.79
CA LYS A 895 -0.47 -31.97 -13.22
C LYS A 895 -1.29 -32.73 -14.28
N PRO A 896 -0.75 -33.02 -15.48
CA PRO A 896 -1.30 -34.05 -16.32
C PRO A 896 -1.15 -35.38 -15.57
N TYR A 897 -2.26 -36.07 -15.39
CA TYR A 897 -2.26 -37.48 -15.03
C TYR A 897 -1.43 -38.26 -16.07
N SER A 898 -0.67 -39.27 -15.64
CA SER A 898 0.00 -40.18 -16.59
C SER A 898 -1.03 -40.84 -17.51
N ILE A 899 -0.63 -41.33 -18.69
CA ILE A 899 -1.55 -42.02 -19.62
C ILE A 899 -2.34 -43.14 -18.92
N ASN A 900 -1.71 -43.86 -17.99
CA ASN A 900 -2.36 -44.93 -17.21
C ASN A 900 -3.36 -44.38 -16.18
N GLU A 901 -3.05 -43.27 -15.51
CA GLU A 901 -4.01 -42.58 -14.62
C GLU A 901 -5.14 -41.92 -15.42
N LEU A 902 -4.88 -41.39 -16.62
CA LEU A 902 -5.89 -40.90 -17.56
C LEU A 902 -6.82 -42.02 -17.99
N TYR A 903 -6.30 -43.19 -18.40
CA TYR A 903 -7.13 -44.36 -18.71
C TYR A 903 -7.93 -44.83 -17.49
N TYR A 904 -7.35 -44.83 -16.30
CA TYR A 904 -8.05 -45.17 -15.06
C TYR A 904 -9.20 -44.19 -14.77
N ILE A 905 -8.94 -42.88 -14.83
CA ILE A 905 -9.95 -41.82 -14.62
C ILE A 905 -11.02 -41.87 -15.71
N LEU A 906 -10.64 -41.94 -16.99
CA LEU A 906 -11.58 -42.10 -18.11
C LEU A 906 -12.42 -43.36 -17.96
N SER A 907 -11.87 -44.48 -17.47
CA SER A 907 -12.65 -45.70 -17.20
C SER A 907 -13.61 -45.52 -16.02
N LYS A 908 -13.21 -44.78 -14.98
CA LYS A 908 -14.04 -44.45 -13.82
C LYS A 908 -15.19 -43.52 -14.20
N GLU A 909 -14.91 -42.46 -14.95
CA GLU A 909 -15.90 -41.51 -15.47
C GLU A 909 -16.84 -42.17 -16.49
N ARG A 910 -16.35 -43.07 -17.37
CA ARG A 910 -17.22 -43.88 -18.25
C ARG A 910 -18.12 -44.83 -17.45
N ARG A 911 -17.64 -45.41 -16.35
CA ARG A 911 -18.46 -46.24 -15.43
C ARG A 911 -19.47 -45.41 -14.63
N GLU A 912 -19.12 -44.20 -14.18
CA GLU A 912 -20.05 -43.24 -13.58
C GLU A 912 -21.14 -42.83 -14.57
N LYS A 913 -20.75 -42.42 -15.78
CA LYS A 913 -21.67 -42.11 -16.90
C LYS A 913 -22.64 -43.26 -17.18
N ALA A 914 -22.13 -44.49 -17.35
CA ALA A 914 -22.98 -45.66 -17.59
C ALA A 914 -23.95 -45.96 -16.42
N LYS A 915 -23.51 -45.78 -15.17
CA LYS A 915 -24.39 -45.89 -13.99
C LYS A 915 -25.48 -44.81 -13.95
N ILE A 916 -25.18 -43.60 -14.45
CA ILE A 916 -26.12 -42.49 -14.54
C ILE A 916 -27.12 -42.72 -15.68
N GLU A 917 -26.65 -43.12 -16.86
CA GLU A 917 -27.49 -43.48 -18.02
C GLU A 917 -28.45 -44.63 -17.69
N TYR A 918 -27.97 -45.67 -16.99
CA TYR A 918 -28.82 -46.77 -16.51
C TYR A 918 -29.89 -46.30 -15.51
N LYS A 919 -29.54 -45.37 -14.59
CA LYS A 919 -30.51 -44.76 -13.66
C LYS A 919 -31.54 -43.89 -14.38
N ILE A 920 -31.14 -43.12 -15.39
CA ILE A 920 -32.04 -42.32 -16.22
C ILE A 920 -33.00 -43.24 -16.98
N LYS A 921 -32.50 -44.32 -17.59
CA LYS A 921 -33.32 -45.30 -18.30
C LYS A 921 -34.37 -45.93 -17.37
N GLY A 922 -33.95 -46.43 -16.21
CA GLY A 922 -34.85 -47.00 -15.21
C GLY A 922 -35.80 -45.99 -14.53
N CYS A 923 -35.56 -44.68 -14.66
CA CYS A 923 -36.50 -43.62 -14.27
C CYS A 923 -37.50 -43.31 -15.38
N ASN A 924 -37.07 -43.29 -16.65
CA ASN A 924 -37.94 -43.10 -17.81
C ASN A 924 -38.89 -44.30 -18.01
N GLU A 925 -38.40 -45.53 -17.89
CA GLU A 925 -39.23 -46.74 -17.92
C GLU A 925 -40.30 -46.72 -16.82
N LYS A 926 -39.97 -46.20 -15.62
CA LYS A 926 -40.94 -46.01 -14.53
C LYS A 926 -41.92 -44.87 -14.78
N LYS A 927 -41.48 -43.79 -15.44
CA LYS A 927 -42.35 -42.69 -15.89
C LYS A 927 -43.36 -43.21 -16.91
N GLU A 928 -42.92 -43.95 -17.91
CA GLU A 928 -43.78 -44.59 -18.91
C GLU A 928 -44.73 -45.63 -18.30
N LEU A 929 -44.28 -46.49 -17.38
CA LEU A 929 -45.18 -47.38 -16.64
C LEU A 929 -46.23 -46.59 -15.85
N SER A 930 -45.83 -45.51 -15.18
CA SER A 930 -46.78 -44.69 -14.40
C SER A 930 -47.82 -43.98 -15.26
N LEU A 931 -47.47 -43.59 -16.49
CA LEU A 931 -48.37 -43.02 -17.49
C LEU A 931 -49.29 -44.10 -18.10
N LYS A 932 -48.77 -45.31 -18.37
CA LYS A 932 -49.58 -46.44 -18.88
C LYS A 932 -50.58 -46.97 -17.86
N ILE A 933 -50.26 -46.97 -16.57
CA ILE A 933 -51.16 -47.43 -15.50
C ILE A 933 -52.21 -46.35 -15.15
N TYR A 934 -51.92 -45.08 -15.40
CA TYR A 934 -52.82 -43.95 -15.11
C TYR A 934 -52.89 -42.95 -16.29
N PRO A 935 -53.46 -43.35 -17.45
CA PRO A 935 -53.54 -42.48 -18.64
C PRO A 935 -54.39 -41.22 -18.39
N GLU A 936 -55.26 -41.26 -17.39
CA GLU A 936 -56.16 -40.16 -16.98
C GLU A 936 -55.44 -38.94 -16.37
N LEU A 937 -54.12 -39.05 -16.11
CA LEU A 937 -53.28 -37.94 -15.63
C LEU A 937 -52.66 -37.10 -16.75
N GLU A 938 -52.84 -37.45 -18.02
CA GLU A 938 -52.30 -36.68 -19.13
C GLU A 938 -53.14 -35.42 -19.38
N GLY A 939 -52.80 -34.32 -18.70
CA GLY A 939 -53.23 -32.96 -19.04
C GLY A 939 -54.54 -32.45 -18.42
N LYS A 940 -54.88 -32.79 -17.16
CA LYS A 940 -56.03 -32.18 -16.45
C LYS A 940 -55.67 -31.59 -15.08
N ASP A 941 -56.10 -30.35 -14.85
CA ASP A 941 -56.19 -29.71 -13.54
C ASP A 941 -57.48 -30.17 -12.83
N LEU A 942 -57.39 -30.53 -11.55
CA LEU A 942 -58.50 -31.16 -10.79
C LEU A 942 -58.59 -30.61 -9.36
N THR A 943 -59.37 -29.54 -9.22
CA THR A 943 -59.61 -28.80 -7.97
C THR A 943 -60.95 -29.09 -7.28
N GLU A 944 -61.89 -29.83 -7.88
CA GLU A 944 -63.22 -30.04 -7.30
C GLU A 944 -63.49 -31.49 -6.84
N SER A 945 -63.80 -31.61 -5.54
CA SER A 945 -64.44 -32.70 -4.77
C SER A 945 -64.17 -34.17 -5.15
N TYR A 946 -63.63 -34.98 -4.22
CA TYR A 946 -64.10 -36.35 -3.90
C TYR A 946 -63.37 -36.96 -2.68
N SER A 947 -64.14 -37.53 -1.72
CA SER A 947 -63.79 -38.53 -0.67
C SER A 947 -62.52 -38.37 0.22
N PRO A 948 -62.62 -38.52 1.57
CA PRO A 948 -61.47 -38.57 2.48
C PRO A 948 -60.41 -39.63 2.14
N PHE A 949 -60.82 -40.78 1.59
CA PHE A 949 -59.89 -41.84 1.18
C PHE A 949 -59.03 -41.44 -0.03
N ASN A 950 -59.60 -40.66 -0.95
CA ASN A 950 -58.83 -40.08 -2.05
C ASN A 950 -57.84 -39.04 -1.55
N ASN A 951 -58.15 -38.28 -0.49
CA ASN A 951 -57.22 -37.30 0.08
C ASN A 951 -55.98 -37.95 0.73
N ILE A 952 -56.10 -39.12 1.37
CA ILE A 952 -54.93 -39.83 1.92
C ILE A 952 -54.04 -40.40 0.81
N TRP A 953 -54.65 -41.03 -0.21
CA TRP A 953 -53.90 -41.51 -1.38
C TRP A 953 -53.33 -40.36 -2.22
N ARG A 954 -54.03 -39.25 -2.36
CA ARG A 954 -53.57 -38.01 -3.00
C ARG A 954 -52.41 -37.40 -2.22
N TRP A 955 -52.48 -37.30 -0.89
CA TRP A 955 -51.35 -36.83 -0.06
C TRP A 955 -50.12 -37.73 -0.15
N LEU A 956 -50.29 -39.06 -0.15
CA LEU A 956 -49.20 -40.01 -0.36
C LEU A 956 -48.63 -39.96 -1.80
N ARG A 957 -49.48 -39.69 -2.80
CA ARG A 957 -49.11 -39.57 -4.22
C ARG A 957 -48.41 -38.24 -4.49
N GLU A 958 -48.95 -37.12 -4.01
CA GLU A 958 -48.35 -35.79 -4.04
C GLU A 958 -47.03 -35.79 -3.27
N LYS A 959 -46.93 -36.33 -2.05
CA LYS A 959 -45.62 -36.49 -1.39
C LYS A 959 -44.64 -37.39 -2.14
N ARG A 960 -45.10 -38.37 -2.93
CA ARG A 960 -44.21 -39.19 -3.78
C ARG A 960 -43.79 -38.44 -5.04
N ILE A 961 -44.68 -37.67 -5.67
CA ILE A 961 -44.42 -36.83 -6.84
C ILE A 961 -43.52 -35.65 -6.44
N GLU A 962 -43.83 -34.91 -5.38
CA GLU A 962 -43.04 -33.80 -4.84
C GLU A 962 -41.64 -34.27 -4.41
N LYS A 963 -41.54 -35.45 -3.76
CA LYS A 963 -40.25 -36.06 -3.39
C LYS A 963 -39.51 -36.66 -4.60
N ALA A 964 -40.18 -36.92 -5.71
CA ALA A 964 -39.55 -37.25 -6.99
C ALA A 964 -39.09 -35.99 -7.73
N ALA A 965 -39.92 -34.94 -7.80
CA ALA A 965 -39.62 -33.64 -8.39
C ALA A 965 -38.44 -32.96 -7.67
N LYS A 966 -38.47 -32.81 -6.34
CA LYS A 966 -37.30 -32.35 -5.55
C LYS A 966 -36.04 -33.19 -5.74
N LYS A 967 -36.18 -34.45 -6.14
CA LYS A 967 -35.04 -35.34 -6.43
C LYS A 967 -34.57 -35.21 -7.87
N ILE A 968 -35.46 -34.88 -8.81
CA ILE A 968 -35.15 -34.46 -10.18
C ILE A 968 -34.48 -33.09 -10.14
N ASP A 969 -35.07 -32.06 -9.52
CA ASP A 969 -34.46 -30.72 -9.39
C ASP A 969 -33.07 -30.76 -8.74
N ASN A 970 -32.88 -31.55 -7.68
CA ASN A 970 -31.55 -31.74 -7.08
C ASN A 970 -30.57 -32.52 -7.98
N LEU A 971 -31.07 -33.38 -8.87
CA LEU A 971 -30.25 -34.07 -9.85
C LEU A 971 -29.95 -33.17 -11.06
N GLU A 972 -30.90 -32.40 -11.56
CA GLU A 972 -30.73 -31.43 -12.65
C GLU A 972 -29.82 -30.28 -12.23
N SER A 973 -29.99 -29.74 -11.00
CA SER A 973 -29.07 -28.76 -10.42
C SER A 973 -27.65 -29.35 -10.27
N LYS A 974 -27.51 -30.61 -9.85
CA LYS A 974 -26.21 -31.30 -9.85
C LYS A 974 -25.66 -31.55 -11.26
N ILE A 975 -26.51 -31.89 -12.23
CA ILE A 975 -26.11 -32.16 -13.62
C ILE A 975 -25.69 -30.88 -14.33
N ALA A 976 -26.37 -29.75 -14.12
CA ALA A 976 -25.95 -28.44 -14.60
C ALA A 976 -24.60 -28.05 -13.96
N ASN A 977 -24.51 -28.13 -12.63
CA ASN A 977 -23.27 -27.81 -11.90
C ASN A 977 -22.10 -28.78 -12.24
N LEU A 978 -22.36 -29.99 -12.73
CA LEU A 978 -21.34 -30.89 -13.26
C LEU A 978 -21.04 -30.64 -14.75
N LYS A 979 -22.03 -30.28 -15.57
CA LYS A 979 -21.82 -29.92 -16.98
C LYS A 979 -20.96 -28.67 -17.12
N ASP A 980 -21.31 -27.62 -16.38
CA ASP A 980 -20.68 -26.30 -16.46
C ASP A 980 -19.26 -26.28 -15.87
N ASN A 981 -18.98 -27.13 -14.88
CA ASN A 981 -17.64 -27.20 -14.26
C ASN A 981 -16.71 -28.28 -14.85
N TYR A 982 -17.25 -29.35 -15.48
CA TYR A 982 -16.43 -30.52 -15.85
C TYR A 982 -16.59 -31.09 -17.27
N LEU A 983 -17.64 -30.75 -18.05
CA LEU A 983 -17.86 -31.36 -19.38
C LEU A 983 -17.48 -30.46 -20.55
N ILE A 984 -17.84 -29.17 -20.50
CA ILE A 984 -17.53 -28.20 -21.58
C ILE A 984 -16.01 -27.99 -21.76
N PRO A 985 -15.16 -27.94 -20.71
CA PRO A 985 -13.72 -27.72 -20.90
C PRO A 985 -12.97 -28.80 -21.67
N ASN A 986 -13.47 -30.03 -21.77
CA ASN A 986 -12.64 -31.19 -22.13
C ASN A 986 -12.20 -31.27 -23.60
N LEU A 987 -12.83 -30.53 -24.53
CA LEU A 987 -12.37 -30.43 -25.91
C LEU A 987 -11.22 -29.42 -26.04
N ASP A 988 -11.36 -28.24 -25.43
CA ASP A 988 -10.27 -27.27 -25.33
C ASP A 988 -9.09 -27.84 -24.53
N SER A 989 -9.38 -28.61 -23.46
CA SER A 989 -8.36 -29.30 -22.66
C SER A 989 -7.47 -30.21 -23.50
N ILE A 990 -7.97 -30.85 -24.57
CA ILE A 990 -7.16 -31.75 -25.40
C ILE A 990 -6.15 -30.97 -26.24
N ASN A 991 -6.56 -29.87 -26.87
CA ASN A 991 -5.65 -28.98 -27.60
C ASN A 991 -4.66 -28.29 -26.65
N GLU A 992 -5.11 -27.92 -25.45
CA GLU A 992 -4.24 -27.40 -24.39
C GLU A 992 -3.23 -28.46 -23.90
N ILE A 993 -3.63 -29.74 -23.82
CA ILE A 993 -2.75 -30.86 -23.45
C ILE A 993 -1.68 -31.10 -24.52
N GLU A 994 -1.99 -31.08 -25.82
CA GLU A 994 -0.96 -31.21 -26.86
C GLU A 994 0.03 -30.03 -26.83
N THR A 995 -0.49 -28.81 -26.62
CA THR A 995 0.33 -27.61 -26.44
C THR A 995 1.21 -27.72 -25.18
N GLU A 996 0.69 -28.30 -24.08
CA GLU A 996 1.41 -28.44 -22.82
C GLU A 996 2.36 -29.65 -22.78
N ILE A 997 2.15 -30.68 -23.61
CA ILE A 997 3.11 -31.76 -23.84
C ILE A 997 4.33 -31.21 -24.60
N SER A 998 4.12 -30.37 -25.61
CA SER A 998 5.18 -29.62 -26.30
C SER A 998 5.94 -28.69 -25.35
N PHE A 999 5.21 -27.93 -24.52
CA PHE A 999 5.76 -27.07 -23.47
C PHE A 999 6.65 -27.83 -22.46
N ARG A 1000 6.26 -29.04 -22.07
CA ARG A 1000 7.03 -29.86 -21.11
C ARG A 1000 8.24 -30.55 -21.75
N SER A 1001 8.16 -30.99 -23.01
CA SER A 1001 9.31 -31.61 -23.70
C SER A 1001 10.46 -30.62 -23.94
N ILE A 1002 10.15 -29.35 -24.19
CA ILE A 1002 11.13 -28.25 -24.25
C ILE A 1002 11.84 -28.04 -22.91
N LEU A 1003 11.17 -28.27 -21.79
CA LEU A 1003 11.68 -28.04 -20.43
C LEU A 1003 12.26 -29.29 -19.75
N SER A 1004 11.96 -30.50 -20.23
CA SER A 1004 12.45 -31.77 -19.66
C SER A 1004 13.72 -32.32 -20.31
N ASN A 1005 14.13 -31.78 -21.47
CA ASN A 1005 15.37 -32.15 -22.16
C ASN A 1005 16.59 -31.33 -21.64
N LYS A 1006 16.57 -30.91 -20.37
CA LYS A 1006 17.65 -30.25 -19.63
C LYS A 1006 17.67 -30.67 -18.17
#